data_AF-A0A7X6DGU8-F1
#
_entry.id   AF-A0A7X6DGU8-F1
#
_cell.length_a   1.000
_cell.length_b   1.000
_cell.length_c   1.000
_cell.angle_alpha   90.00
_cell.angle_beta   90.00
_cell.angle_gamma   90.00
#
_symmetry.space_group_name_H-M   'P 1'
#
loop_
_entity.id
_entity.type
_entity.pdbx_description
1 polymer ?
#
loop_
_entity_poly.entity_id
_entity_poly.type
_entity_poly.pdbx_seq_one_letter_code
_entity_poly.pdbx_strand_id
1 'polypeptide(L)'
;MVRVVPWLLAALLVLVAALAATEPAGAAKVSDVRGTKHNLSAAGPGTVKAPTGGESQICVFCHTPHAAETIPNAPLWNRKLSAATYTTYTSSSIEASAAELAAGPGGSSKLCLSCHDGTMAIGSVNVLNGLGGASVPLTGTATGGLMPTTGATTGFTRNLGVNLSNDHPISFTYSSTLATNDGELRPPDGTLVGTRSPGVKPTLPLEDGKVQCTTCHDPHLRETDTAKGPAKFLRLNRFQELAPAGGAFSEANDIICLACHDKGGQLWALSAHAHPSVANELYTTDAANRREFPTTAPGMPVWKAACLNCHDTHTVQGARRLLREGTDSTSSPKAGGGSAIEETCYQCHSGLTDTLTSVASVPNIRDEFTRTYRMPISTADQTFNGNTAERHDIGAGPGTGKDFVESTAVLANRHVECTDCHNPHRVTKKQRFNADPATADASGTHNHAAGHTNIASGVLRGMSGVEPTKWAGVQFGNVASEFAVKSGDGGNSADTNPAASSAWLTREYQVCLKCHSSYAYGNTPPDLGSSGGGTTSGTNGVTRYTDQAMEFQAPSGHRARPATTSDSGAAAGWSGNNHRSWHPVIGSTGRTHALRGTSTSSWRAPWNADADVGSQTMYCSDCHGTNTAADSVVGSPAGPHGSANPFILKGQWSQTTGTGSREGGQTANALCFKCHNPGTYLNGVAGGGSTGFNGGGKGNLHKYHNDKIERLRCTWCHVAVPHGWKNRSLLVNLNDVGPEVKCRQEDADDLPTGSKCTVGQPMPVGTQMRNGSSGSGATSTTDWNNRGYTNGPYYLNAMLKIRSFPSGSWSEGNCGSSGAPGNGSSGRSWMRDSNESCEAAP
;
A
#
# COMPACT_ATOMS: atom_id res chain seq x y z
N MET A 1 33.51 -62.67 40.40
CA MET A 1 32.97 -61.35 39.96
C MET A 1 33.98 -60.19 40.03
N VAL A 2 35.23 -60.37 40.48
CA VAL A 2 36.17 -59.25 40.74
C VAL A 2 37.15 -58.97 39.58
N ARG A 3 37.15 -59.75 38.49
CA ARG A 3 38.13 -59.61 37.39
C ARG A 3 37.63 -58.92 36.11
N VAL A 4 36.34 -58.56 36.03
CA VAL A 4 35.73 -57.97 34.81
C VAL A 4 35.56 -56.44 34.90
N VAL A 5 35.54 -55.90 36.12
CA VAL A 5 35.35 -54.47 36.41
C VAL A 5 36.43 -53.54 35.82
N PRO A 6 37.74 -53.87 35.84
CA PRO A 6 38.75 -52.96 35.28
C PRO A 6 38.70 -52.86 33.75
N TRP A 7 38.27 -53.93 33.07
CA TRP A 7 38.14 -53.98 31.61
C TRP A 7 36.91 -53.21 31.12
N LEU A 8 35.81 -53.25 31.88
CA LEU A 8 34.60 -52.45 31.59
C LEU A 8 34.83 -50.95 31.82
N LEU A 9 35.59 -50.56 32.86
CA LEU A 9 35.94 -49.16 33.11
C LEU A 9 36.90 -48.61 32.05
N ALA A 10 37.89 -49.39 31.61
CA ALA A 10 38.79 -48.99 30.53
C ALA A 10 38.04 -48.86 29.19
N ALA A 11 37.13 -49.79 28.87
CA ALA A 11 36.30 -49.71 27.68
C ALA A 11 35.34 -48.50 27.72
N LEU A 12 34.77 -48.18 28.88
CA LEU A 12 33.91 -47.01 29.05
C LEU A 12 34.70 -45.69 28.94
N LEU A 13 35.93 -45.63 29.47
CA LEU A 13 36.82 -44.47 29.33
C LEU A 13 37.29 -44.26 27.89
N VAL A 14 37.58 -45.34 27.15
CA VAL A 14 37.92 -45.27 25.71
C VAL A 14 36.69 -44.89 24.88
N LEU A 15 35.49 -45.37 25.24
CA LEU A 15 34.25 -44.98 24.57
C LEU A 15 33.90 -43.51 24.84
N VAL A 16 34.05 -43.02 26.07
CA VAL A 16 33.84 -41.61 26.43
C VAL A 16 34.89 -40.71 25.79
N ALA A 17 36.16 -41.14 25.70
CA ALA A 17 37.20 -40.41 24.97
C ALA A 17 36.99 -40.43 23.44
N ALA A 18 36.44 -41.52 22.88
CA ALA A 18 36.08 -41.62 21.46
C ALA A 18 34.81 -40.80 21.12
N LEU A 19 33.84 -40.70 22.03
CA LEU A 19 32.69 -39.80 21.90
C LEU A 19 33.06 -38.32 22.13
N ALA A 20 34.07 -38.04 22.96
CA ALA A 20 34.60 -36.69 23.14
C ALA A 20 35.56 -36.23 22.00
N ALA A 21 36.07 -37.17 21.21
CA ALA A 21 36.93 -36.90 20.04
C ALA A 21 36.15 -36.73 18.72
N THR A 22 34.84 -36.92 18.72
CA THR A 22 33.95 -36.55 17.62
C THR A 22 33.24 -35.23 17.96
N GLU A 23 34.01 -34.16 18.15
CA GLU A 23 33.42 -32.85 17.85
C GLU A 23 33.19 -32.85 16.33
N PRO A 24 31.95 -32.62 15.84
CA PRO A 24 31.78 -32.33 14.43
C PRO A 24 32.71 -31.16 14.13
N ALA A 25 33.63 -31.32 13.18
CA ALA A 25 34.45 -30.21 12.70
C ALA A 25 33.49 -29.06 12.40
N GLY A 26 33.46 -28.05 13.27
CA GLY A 26 32.43 -27.03 13.27
C GLY A 26 32.45 -26.36 11.91
N ALA A 27 31.41 -26.59 11.12
CA ALA A 27 31.24 -25.90 9.86
C ALA A 27 31.15 -24.40 10.18
N ALA A 28 32.04 -23.61 9.58
CA ALA A 28 32.21 -22.20 9.89
C ALA A 28 32.62 -21.40 8.65
N LYS A 29 32.50 -20.07 8.74
CA LYS A 29 33.19 -19.17 7.81
C LYS A 29 34.69 -19.30 8.02
N VAL A 30 35.41 -19.68 6.96
CA VAL A 30 36.86 -19.86 7.00
C VAL A 30 37.55 -18.99 5.96
N SER A 31 38.74 -18.50 6.30
CA SER A 31 39.62 -17.81 5.36
C SER A 31 40.34 -18.82 4.47
N ASP A 32 39.75 -19.14 3.32
CA ASP A 32 40.26 -20.13 2.37
C ASP A 32 39.87 -19.78 0.92
N VAL A 33 40.59 -18.82 0.31
CA VAL A 33 40.37 -18.40 -1.08
C VAL A 33 40.44 -19.56 -2.07
N ARG A 34 41.25 -20.60 -1.78
CA ARG A 34 41.45 -21.79 -2.63
C ARG A 34 40.14 -22.51 -2.95
N GLY A 35 39.24 -22.57 -1.96
CA GLY A 35 37.93 -23.22 -2.08
C GLY A 35 36.84 -22.33 -2.66
N THR A 36 37.17 -21.16 -3.21
CA THR A 36 36.20 -20.18 -3.70
C THR A 36 36.20 -20.05 -5.22
N LYS A 37 35.11 -19.52 -5.78
CA LYS A 37 35.05 -19.16 -7.22
C LYS A 37 36.06 -18.07 -7.64
N HIS A 38 36.68 -17.36 -6.67
CA HIS A 38 37.74 -16.38 -6.94
C HIS A 38 39.14 -17.01 -6.99
N ASN A 39 39.26 -18.33 -6.74
CA ASN A 39 40.45 -19.05 -7.16
C ASN A 39 40.42 -19.23 -8.69
N LEU A 40 41.04 -18.28 -9.42
CA LEU A 40 41.10 -18.28 -10.88
C LEU A 40 42.25 -19.13 -11.44
N SER A 41 43.04 -19.79 -10.59
CA SER A 41 44.07 -20.73 -11.03
C SER A 41 43.45 -21.98 -11.66
N ALA A 42 44.28 -22.82 -12.30
CA ALA A 42 43.85 -24.07 -12.91
C ALA A 42 43.13 -25.02 -11.93
N ALA A 43 43.46 -24.92 -10.63
CA ALA A 43 42.86 -25.71 -9.55
C ALA A 43 41.54 -25.12 -8.99
N GLY A 44 41.07 -23.99 -9.53
CA GLY A 44 39.86 -23.32 -9.07
C GLY A 44 38.58 -24.17 -9.19
N PRO A 45 37.62 -24.04 -8.26
CA PRO A 45 36.31 -24.70 -8.35
C PRO A 45 35.33 -23.95 -9.29
N GLY A 46 35.64 -22.73 -9.70
CA GLY A 46 34.81 -21.92 -10.60
C GLY A 46 34.87 -22.35 -12.06
N THR A 47 33.89 -21.88 -12.85
CA THR A 47 33.87 -22.05 -14.31
C THR A 47 34.78 -21.07 -15.02
N VAL A 48 34.97 -19.87 -14.45
CA VAL A 48 35.96 -18.88 -14.88
C VAL A 48 37.27 -19.17 -14.17
N LYS A 49 38.26 -19.70 -14.89
CA LYS A 49 39.59 -20.03 -14.34
C LYS A 49 40.61 -20.31 -15.45
N ALA A 50 41.88 -20.42 -15.11
CA ALA A 50 42.90 -20.89 -16.03
C ALA A 50 42.60 -22.33 -16.48
N PRO A 51 42.92 -22.71 -17.73
CA PRO A 51 42.74 -24.07 -18.19
C PRO A 51 43.61 -25.05 -17.40
N THR A 52 43.28 -26.35 -17.45
CA THR A 52 44.12 -27.40 -16.87
C THR A 52 45.56 -27.31 -17.41
N GLY A 53 46.55 -27.26 -16.52
CA GLY A 53 47.96 -27.05 -16.87
C GLY A 53 48.36 -25.59 -17.10
N GLY A 54 47.44 -24.64 -16.94
CA GLY A 54 47.70 -23.20 -16.98
C GLY A 54 48.21 -22.63 -15.66
N GLU A 55 47.94 -21.35 -15.41
CA GLU A 55 48.41 -20.63 -14.22
C GLU A 55 47.98 -21.31 -12.92
N SER A 56 48.92 -21.50 -11.99
CA SER A 56 48.74 -22.22 -10.73
C SER A 56 48.73 -21.31 -9.51
N GLN A 57 49.29 -20.10 -9.62
CA GLN A 57 49.30 -19.11 -8.56
C GLN A 57 47.90 -18.53 -8.35
N ILE A 58 47.45 -18.51 -7.10
CA ILE A 58 46.09 -18.09 -6.76
C ILE A 58 46.00 -16.58 -6.57
N CYS A 59 47.01 -16.01 -5.91
CA CYS A 59 47.01 -14.59 -5.57
C CYS A 59 47.38 -13.69 -6.75
N VAL A 60 48.02 -14.21 -7.81
CA VAL A 60 48.56 -13.39 -8.90
C VAL A 60 47.48 -12.63 -9.67
N PHE A 61 46.23 -13.09 -9.65
CA PHE A 61 45.10 -12.39 -10.27
C PHE A 61 44.69 -11.11 -9.53
N CYS A 62 45.06 -10.98 -8.26
CA CYS A 62 44.65 -9.89 -7.37
C CYS A 62 45.85 -9.10 -6.83
N HIS A 63 46.92 -9.78 -6.43
CA HIS A 63 48.05 -9.22 -5.71
C HIS A 63 49.38 -9.39 -6.46
N THR A 64 50.24 -8.38 -6.35
CA THR A 64 51.60 -8.40 -6.89
C THR A 64 52.59 -7.87 -5.86
N PRO A 65 53.82 -8.41 -5.77
CA PRO A 65 54.85 -7.86 -4.90
C PRO A 65 55.42 -6.51 -5.38
N HIS A 66 55.28 -6.17 -6.67
CA HIS A 66 55.84 -4.95 -7.27
C HIS A 66 55.06 -4.52 -8.53
N ALA A 67 55.20 -3.26 -8.94
CA ALA A 67 54.43 -2.66 -10.04
C ALA A 67 52.90 -2.77 -9.84
N ALA A 68 52.50 -2.68 -8.57
CA ALA A 68 51.09 -2.56 -8.20
C ALA A 68 50.50 -1.26 -8.74
N GLU A 69 49.21 -1.30 -9.03
CA GLU A 69 48.46 -0.09 -9.36
C GLU A 69 48.52 0.90 -8.19
N THR A 70 48.70 2.19 -8.49
CA THR A 70 48.89 3.19 -7.43
C THR A 70 47.53 3.65 -6.92
N ILE A 71 47.05 2.98 -5.87
CA ILE A 71 45.73 3.20 -5.30
C ILE A 71 45.90 3.63 -3.84
N PRO A 72 45.39 4.81 -3.43
CA PRO A 72 45.47 5.26 -2.05
C PRO A 72 44.95 4.21 -1.07
N ASN A 73 45.71 3.94 -0.01
CA ASN A 73 45.33 3.05 1.10
C ASN A 73 44.95 1.61 0.71
N ALA A 74 45.29 1.15 -0.50
CA ALA A 74 44.97 -0.19 -0.99
C ALA A 74 46.14 -1.18 -0.83
N PRO A 75 45.85 -2.48 -0.70
CA PRO A 75 46.85 -3.53 -0.87
C PRO A 75 47.48 -3.49 -2.26
N LEU A 76 48.67 -4.08 -2.41
CA LEU A 76 49.32 -4.21 -3.72
C LEU A 76 48.40 -4.95 -4.70
N TRP A 77 47.85 -4.22 -5.69
CA TRP A 77 46.86 -4.73 -6.63
C TRP A 77 47.48 -5.00 -8.00
N ASN A 78 47.31 -6.21 -8.52
CA ASN A 78 47.96 -6.67 -9.76
C ASN A 78 47.12 -6.44 -11.01
N ARG A 79 46.29 -5.40 -11.04
CA ARG A 79 45.46 -5.08 -12.21
C ARG A 79 45.35 -3.57 -12.36
N LYS A 80 45.15 -3.13 -13.60
CA LYS A 80 44.78 -1.75 -13.88
C LYS A 80 43.37 -1.46 -13.38
N LEU A 81 43.14 -0.24 -12.94
CA LEU A 81 41.80 0.25 -12.67
C LEU A 81 41.10 0.69 -13.96
N SER A 82 39.79 0.50 -13.99
CA SER A 82 38.93 1.02 -15.04
C SER A 82 38.96 2.56 -15.07
N ALA A 83 39.01 3.12 -16.27
CA ALA A 83 38.85 4.55 -16.53
C ALA A 83 37.40 4.93 -16.84
N ALA A 84 36.46 3.98 -16.73
CA ALA A 84 35.06 4.24 -17.00
C ALA A 84 34.45 5.24 -16.01
N THR A 85 33.49 6.00 -16.50
CA THR A 85 32.60 6.81 -15.66
C THR A 85 31.42 5.96 -15.25
N TYR A 86 31.09 5.97 -13.96
CA TYR A 86 29.99 5.18 -13.42
C TYR A 86 28.73 6.02 -13.25
N THR A 87 27.58 5.44 -13.57
CA THR A 87 26.28 5.97 -13.12
C THR A 87 26.03 5.44 -11.72
N THR A 88 25.79 6.34 -10.75
CA THR A 88 25.65 5.97 -9.34
C THR A 88 24.21 6.15 -8.83
N TYR A 89 24.05 5.92 -7.53
CA TYR A 89 22.78 5.80 -6.83
C TYR A 89 22.09 7.16 -6.63
N THR A 90 20.78 7.22 -6.85
CA THR A 90 19.93 8.37 -6.48
C THR A 90 18.58 7.89 -5.95
N SER A 91 18.10 8.48 -4.87
CA SER A 91 16.76 8.23 -4.30
C SER A 91 16.44 9.32 -3.28
N SER A 92 15.17 9.74 -3.21
CA SER A 92 14.69 10.67 -2.20
C SER A 92 14.70 10.06 -0.78
N SER A 93 14.78 8.73 -0.68
CA SER A 93 14.90 8.00 0.58
C SER A 93 16.34 7.75 1.03
N ILE A 94 17.35 8.30 0.35
CA ILE A 94 18.76 8.16 0.73
C ILE A 94 19.20 9.44 1.45
N GLU A 95 19.60 9.30 2.71
CA GLU A 95 20.09 10.41 3.54
C GLU A 95 21.61 10.60 3.48
N ALA A 96 22.31 9.75 2.73
CA ALA A 96 23.74 9.90 2.48
C ALA A 96 24.00 11.10 1.55
N SER A 97 25.20 11.69 1.67
CA SER A 97 25.58 12.86 0.86
C SER A 97 25.50 12.58 -0.63
N ALA A 98 24.60 13.28 -1.33
CA ALA A 98 24.46 13.17 -2.78
C ALA A 98 25.77 13.50 -3.52
N ALA A 99 26.56 14.45 -3.00
CA ALA A 99 27.85 14.79 -3.58
C ALA A 99 28.87 13.65 -3.46
N GLU A 100 28.86 12.90 -2.35
CA GLU A 100 29.74 11.73 -2.20
C GLU A 100 29.32 10.58 -3.11
N LEU A 101 28.01 10.30 -3.20
CA LEU A 101 27.48 9.27 -4.08
C LEU A 101 27.76 9.57 -5.56
N ALA A 102 27.65 10.84 -5.97
CA ALA A 102 27.98 11.29 -7.33
C ALA A 102 29.49 11.22 -7.64
N ALA A 103 30.36 11.37 -6.64
CA ALA A 103 31.81 11.28 -6.80
C ALA A 103 32.34 9.83 -6.77
N GLY A 104 31.51 8.87 -6.33
CA GLY A 104 31.87 7.45 -6.28
C GLY A 104 31.84 6.76 -7.67
N PRO A 105 32.26 5.49 -7.74
CA PRO A 105 32.86 4.69 -6.68
C PRO A 105 34.34 5.05 -6.45
N GLY A 106 34.80 4.96 -5.20
CA GLY A 106 36.18 5.22 -4.77
C GLY A 106 36.78 4.07 -3.96
N GLY A 107 37.99 4.29 -3.43
CA GLY A 107 38.65 3.37 -2.48
C GLY A 107 38.79 1.93 -3.00
N SER A 108 38.77 0.97 -2.06
CA SER A 108 38.85 -0.47 -2.36
C SER A 108 37.75 -1.02 -3.27
N SER A 109 36.60 -0.34 -3.40
CA SER A 109 35.55 -0.77 -4.33
C SER A 109 36.01 -0.77 -5.79
N LYS A 110 36.93 0.13 -6.16
CA LYS A 110 37.54 0.13 -7.51
C LYS A 110 38.33 -1.14 -7.81
N LEU A 111 38.87 -1.81 -6.78
CA LEU A 111 39.56 -3.10 -6.95
C LEU A 111 38.59 -4.17 -7.45
N CYS A 112 37.43 -4.28 -6.80
CA CYS A 112 36.38 -5.21 -7.20
C CYS A 112 35.84 -4.89 -8.60
N LEU A 113 35.59 -3.61 -8.86
CA LEU A 113 35.07 -3.14 -10.15
C LEU A 113 36.07 -3.35 -11.31
N SER A 114 37.39 -3.42 -11.06
CA SER A 114 38.38 -3.77 -12.10
C SER A 114 38.18 -5.16 -12.74
N CYS A 115 37.31 -5.99 -12.16
CA CYS A 115 36.78 -7.21 -12.78
C CYS A 115 35.28 -7.10 -13.03
N HIS A 116 34.52 -6.65 -12.03
CA HIS A 116 33.06 -6.74 -12.01
C HIS A 116 32.34 -5.68 -12.85
N ASP A 117 33.02 -4.63 -13.30
CA ASP A 117 32.44 -3.65 -14.22
C ASP A 117 32.39 -4.13 -15.68
N GLY A 118 32.99 -5.28 -15.97
CA GLY A 118 32.96 -5.92 -17.29
C GLY A 118 33.76 -5.20 -18.38
N THR A 119 34.54 -4.17 -18.04
CA THR A 119 35.27 -3.34 -19.03
C THR A 119 36.63 -3.91 -19.40
N MET A 120 37.19 -4.80 -18.57
CA MET A 120 38.52 -5.34 -18.73
C MET A 120 38.53 -6.87 -18.71
N ALA A 121 39.50 -7.46 -19.41
CA ALA A 121 39.67 -8.90 -19.39
C ALA A 121 40.10 -9.37 -18.00
N ILE A 122 39.47 -10.44 -17.50
CA ILE A 122 39.71 -10.96 -16.15
C ILE A 122 41.14 -11.51 -16.04
N GLY A 123 41.70 -12.04 -17.13
CA GLY A 123 43.06 -12.58 -17.16
C GLY A 123 44.17 -11.52 -17.19
N SER A 124 43.87 -10.25 -17.46
CA SER A 124 44.88 -9.21 -17.60
C SER A 124 45.44 -8.78 -16.24
N VAL A 125 46.74 -8.95 -16.05
CA VAL A 125 47.45 -8.62 -14.81
C VAL A 125 48.61 -7.65 -15.09
N ASN A 126 48.94 -6.81 -14.11
CA ASN A 126 50.02 -5.84 -14.27
C ASN A 126 51.37 -6.52 -14.42
N VAL A 127 51.62 -7.58 -13.64
CA VAL A 127 52.85 -8.36 -13.68
C VAL A 127 52.55 -9.85 -13.53
N LEU A 128 53.19 -10.69 -14.34
CA LEU A 128 53.19 -12.15 -14.19
C LEU A 128 54.60 -12.69 -14.41
N ASN A 129 55.16 -13.42 -13.44
CA ASN A 129 56.53 -13.97 -13.54
C ASN A 129 57.59 -12.93 -13.95
N GLY A 130 57.46 -11.70 -13.45
CA GLY A 130 58.36 -10.58 -13.76
C GLY A 130 58.11 -9.88 -15.10
N LEU A 131 57.17 -10.37 -15.92
CA LEU A 131 56.77 -9.73 -17.18
C LEU A 131 55.63 -8.75 -16.94
N GLY A 132 55.79 -7.51 -17.41
CA GLY A 132 54.76 -6.48 -17.32
C GLY A 132 53.66 -6.63 -18.37
N GLY A 133 52.43 -6.24 -18.04
CA GLY A 133 51.28 -6.22 -18.96
C GLY A 133 50.85 -7.59 -19.46
N ALA A 134 51.01 -8.62 -18.64
CA ALA A 134 50.71 -9.99 -19.00
C ALA A 134 49.19 -10.29 -18.98
N SER A 135 48.79 -11.34 -19.70
CA SER A 135 47.42 -11.84 -19.66
C SER A 135 47.42 -13.35 -19.49
N VAL A 136 46.76 -13.82 -18.44
CA VAL A 136 46.54 -15.25 -18.19
C VAL A 136 45.35 -15.71 -19.05
N PRO A 137 45.49 -16.76 -19.87
CA PRO A 137 44.36 -17.35 -20.57
C PRO A 137 43.35 -17.94 -19.57
N LEU A 138 42.08 -17.60 -19.71
CA LEU A 138 41.00 -18.09 -18.85
C LEU A 138 39.90 -18.75 -19.69
N THR A 139 39.36 -19.86 -19.18
CA THR A 139 38.14 -20.50 -19.70
C THR A 139 36.90 -19.88 -19.06
N GLY A 140 35.73 -20.13 -19.63
CA GLY A 140 34.44 -19.68 -19.09
C GLY A 140 34.21 -18.17 -19.14
N THR A 141 35.09 -17.41 -19.80
CA THR A 141 34.97 -15.96 -20.03
C THR A 141 34.16 -15.67 -21.30
N ALA A 142 33.67 -14.43 -21.42
CA ALA A 142 33.11 -13.93 -22.67
C ALA A 142 34.23 -13.62 -23.69
N THR A 143 33.84 -13.27 -24.92
CA THR A 143 34.78 -12.84 -25.97
C THR A 143 35.76 -11.80 -25.45
N GLY A 144 37.04 -11.98 -25.75
CA GLY A 144 38.11 -11.09 -25.29
C GLY A 144 38.56 -11.32 -23.84
N GLY A 145 38.11 -12.40 -23.18
CA GLY A 145 38.47 -12.70 -21.80
C GLY A 145 37.68 -11.89 -20.76
N LEU A 146 36.58 -11.25 -21.18
CA LEU A 146 35.72 -10.42 -20.34
C LEU A 146 34.84 -11.25 -19.40
N MET A 147 34.19 -10.56 -18.45
CA MET A 147 33.16 -11.17 -17.61
C MET A 147 32.06 -11.85 -18.45
N PRO A 148 31.57 -13.03 -18.04
CA PRO A 148 30.42 -13.66 -18.67
C PRO A 148 29.24 -12.68 -18.76
N THR A 149 28.62 -12.60 -19.94
CA THR A 149 27.54 -11.63 -20.22
C THR A 149 26.14 -12.22 -20.09
N THR A 150 26.01 -13.53 -19.89
CA THR A 150 24.71 -14.19 -19.68
C THR A 150 24.01 -13.57 -18.46
N GLY A 151 22.82 -13.02 -18.70
CA GLY A 151 22.03 -12.36 -17.65
C GLY A 151 22.59 -11.02 -17.17
N ALA A 152 23.48 -10.35 -17.92
CA ALA A 152 24.09 -9.06 -17.56
C ALA A 152 23.09 -7.95 -17.17
N THR A 153 21.85 -8.06 -17.63
CA THR A 153 20.75 -7.12 -17.33
C THR A 153 19.77 -7.65 -16.28
N THR A 154 20.11 -8.72 -15.57
CA THR A 154 19.30 -9.38 -14.53
C THR A 154 20.00 -9.28 -13.18
N GLY A 155 19.29 -9.53 -12.07
CA GLY A 155 19.92 -9.64 -10.74
C GLY A 155 20.78 -10.90 -10.52
N PHE A 156 20.83 -11.80 -11.51
CA PHE A 156 21.52 -13.09 -11.40
C PHE A 156 22.93 -13.10 -12.00
N THR A 157 23.42 -11.95 -12.45
CA THR A 157 24.79 -11.78 -12.96
C THR A 157 25.73 -11.20 -11.91
N ARG A 158 27.03 -11.37 -12.14
CA ARG A 158 28.10 -10.67 -11.39
C ARG A 158 28.91 -9.74 -12.30
N ASN A 159 28.42 -9.47 -13.51
CA ASN A 159 28.86 -8.36 -14.34
C ASN A 159 27.96 -7.16 -14.01
N LEU A 160 28.41 -6.29 -13.10
CA LEU A 160 27.67 -5.11 -12.64
C LEU A 160 27.63 -4.02 -13.71
N GLY A 161 28.63 -4.00 -14.60
CA GLY A 161 28.78 -2.94 -15.58
C GLY A 161 29.22 -1.62 -14.94
N VAL A 162 29.04 -0.54 -15.69
CA VAL A 162 29.34 0.83 -15.25
C VAL A 162 28.10 1.58 -14.76
N ASN A 163 26.92 0.98 -14.87
CA ASN A 163 25.70 1.52 -14.28
C ASN A 163 25.42 0.79 -12.97
N LEU A 164 25.63 1.48 -11.86
CA LEU A 164 25.47 0.95 -10.50
C LEU A 164 24.14 1.39 -9.86
N SER A 165 23.22 2.01 -10.60
CA SER A 165 21.99 2.57 -10.02
C SER A 165 21.08 1.52 -9.35
N ASN A 166 21.23 0.25 -9.72
CA ASN A 166 20.52 -0.93 -9.21
C ASN A 166 21.31 -1.71 -8.14
N ASP A 167 22.47 -1.19 -7.70
CA ASP A 167 23.31 -1.83 -6.70
C ASP A 167 23.21 -1.15 -5.34
N HIS A 168 23.58 -1.86 -4.27
CA HIS A 168 23.63 -1.27 -2.94
C HIS A 168 24.65 -0.12 -2.91
N PRO A 169 24.30 1.06 -2.36
CA PRO A 169 25.21 2.20 -2.30
C PRO A 169 26.54 1.88 -1.62
N ILE A 170 27.63 2.44 -2.15
CA ILE A 170 28.99 2.40 -1.60
C ILE A 170 29.65 3.78 -1.79
N SER A 171 30.84 3.97 -1.23
CA SER A 171 31.64 5.21 -1.33
C SER A 171 31.04 6.45 -0.67
N PHE A 172 30.13 6.26 0.28
CA PHE A 172 29.57 7.32 1.12
C PHE A 172 29.99 7.14 2.58
N THR A 173 30.00 8.24 3.33
CA THR A 173 30.36 8.24 4.76
C THR A 173 29.26 7.62 5.62
N TYR A 174 29.60 6.59 6.40
CA TYR A 174 28.69 5.94 7.35
C TYR A 174 29.00 6.41 8.77
N SER A 175 28.15 7.29 9.29
CA SER A 175 28.37 8.00 10.56
C SER A 175 27.14 7.96 11.47
N SER A 176 27.31 8.32 12.73
CA SER A 176 26.20 8.51 13.66
C SER A 176 25.23 9.63 13.21
N THR A 177 25.73 10.66 12.53
CA THR A 177 24.89 11.71 11.92
C THR A 177 24.03 11.15 10.81
N LEU A 178 24.60 10.36 9.89
CA LEU A 178 23.81 9.67 8.86
C LEU A 178 22.76 8.77 9.51
N ALA A 179 23.15 8.01 10.54
CA ALA A 179 22.24 7.11 11.20
C ALA A 179 21.06 7.83 11.86
N THR A 180 21.33 9.00 12.46
CA THR A 180 20.29 9.87 13.03
C THR A 180 19.36 10.44 11.96
N ASN A 181 19.91 10.85 10.81
CA ASN A 181 19.12 11.41 9.72
C ASN A 181 18.22 10.36 9.06
N ASP A 182 18.69 9.13 8.88
CA ASP A 182 17.88 8.02 8.34
C ASP A 182 16.83 7.53 9.35
N GLY A 183 17.21 7.44 10.62
CA GLY A 183 16.33 7.04 11.72
C GLY A 183 16.14 5.53 11.88
N GLU A 184 16.60 4.69 10.93
CA GLU A 184 16.59 3.23 11.05
C GLU A 184 17.95 2.58 10.74
N LEU A 185 19.01 3.37 10.58
CA LEU A 185 20.38 2.88 10.55
C LEU A 185 20.94 2.75 11.97
N ARG A 186 21.78 1.73 12.19
CA ARG A 186 22.56 1.57 13.41
C ARG A 186 23.79 2.48 13.34
N PRO A 187 24.11 3.27 14.38
CA PRO A 187 25.35 4.05 14.36
C PRO A 187 26.57 3.10 14.33
N PRO A 188 27.69 3.49 13.68
CA PRO A 188 28.91 2.70 13.76
C PRO A 188 29.39 2.63 15.21
N ASP A 189 29.61 1.42 15.72
CA ASP A 189 29.97 1.13 17.11
C ASP A 189 31.49 0.96 17.31
N GLY A 190 32.26 0.90 16.23
CA GLY A 190 33.71 0.69 16.24
C GLY A 190 34.13 -0.78 16.36
N THR A 191 33.20 -1.69 16.63
CA THR A 191 33.44 -3.13 16.82
C THR A 191 32.80 -3.98 15.74
N LEU A 192 31.47 -3.88 15.57
CA LEU A 192 30.75 -4.52 14.49
C LEU A 192 30.95 -3.72 13.19
N VAL A 193 30.68 -2.42 13.23
CA VAL A 193 30.84 -1.50 12.10
C VAL A 193 31.73 -0.34 12.52
N GLY A 194 32.85 -0.16 11.85
CA GLY A 194 33.77 0.93 12.22
C GLY A 194 34.93 1.10 11.26
N THR A 195 35.64 2.22 11.39
CA THR A 195 36.82 2.51 10.58
C THR A 195 37.98 1.60 10.96
N ARG A 196 38.49 0.85 9.98
CA ARG A 196 39.66 -0.01 10.18
C ARG A 196 40.90 0.86 10.40
N SER A 197 41.70 0.52 11.41
CA SER A 197 42.99 1.16 11.70
C SER A 197 43.95 0.16 12.36
N PRO A 198 45.25 0.45 12.48
CA PRO A 198 46.17 -0.43 13.19
C PRO A 198 45.66 -0.75 14.61
N GLY A 199 45.46 -2.04 14.90
CA GLY A 199 44.90 -2.51 16.18
C GLY A 199 43.38 -2.56 16.26
N VAL A 200 42.64 -1.94 15.33
CA VAL A 200 41.18 -1.94 15.28
C VAL A 200 40.71 -2.73 14.06
N LYS A 201 40.02 -3.85 14.31
CA LYS A 201 39.56 -4.77 13.26
C LYS A 201 38.05 -5.02 13.38
N PRO A 202 37.21 -4.09 12.92
CA PRO A 202 35.77 -4.27 12.97
C PRO A 202 35.32 -5.42 12.06
N THR A 203 34.23 -6.09 12.41
CA THR A 203 33.68 -7.20 11.60
C THR A 203 33.27 -6.72 10.21
N LEU A 204 32.66 -5.54 10.10
CA LEU A 204 32.32 -4.81 8.89
C LEU A 204 33.17 -3.53 8.81
N PRO A 205 34.37 -3.60 8.20
CA PRO A 205 35.30 -2.49 8.21
C PRO A 205 34.87 -1.39 7.24
N LEU A 206 34.85 -0.15 7.71
CA LEU A 206 34.78 1.06 6.91
C LEU A 206 36.20 1.48 6.49
N GLU A 207 36.31 2.04 5.29
CA GLU A 207 37.55 2.61 4.75
C GLU A 207 37.42 4.13 4.77
N ASP A 208 38.26 4.81 5.56
CA ASP A 208 38.18 6.26 5.79
C ASP A 208 36.77 6.72 6.22
N GLY A 209 36.09 5.90 7.03
CA GLY A 209 34.72 6.14 7.49
C GLY A 209 33.63 5.85 6.44
N LYS A 210 33.98 5.31 5.27
CA LYS A 210 33.06 5.03 4.17
C LYS A 210 32.74 3.55 4.04
N VAL A 211 31.51 3.26 3.62
CA VAL A 211 31.09 1.91 3.20
C VAL A 211 31.72 1.61 1.84
N GLN A 212 32.34 0.44 1.72
CA GLN A 212 32.93 -0.07 0.48
C GLN A 212 32.46 -1.49 0.20
N CYS A 213 32.72 -2.04 -0.99
CA CYS A 213 32.47 -3.45 -1.28
C CYS A 213 33.12 -4.37 -0.22
N THR A 214 34.32 -4.02 0.26
CA THR A 214 35.07 -4.79 1.26
C THR A 214 34.50 -4.70 2.67
N THR A 215 33.59 -3.76 2.94
CA THR A 215 32.84 -3.69 4.21
C THR A 215 32.00 -4.96 4.35
N CYS A 216 31.33 -5.38 3.28
CA CYS A 216 30.44 -6.55 3.28
C CYS A 216 31.13 -7.82 2.79
N HIS A 217 32.02 -7.70 1.80
CA HIS A 217 32.70 -8.83 1.16
C HIS A 217 34.15 -8.99 1.62
N ASP A 218 34.57 -10.23 1.78
CA ASP A 218 35.96 -10.62 1.89
C ASP A 218 36.22 -11.78 0.91
N PRO A 219 36.98 -11.56 -0.19
CA PRO A 219 37.20 -12.58 -1.20
C PRO A 219 37.96 -13.80 -0.66
N HIS A 220 38.54 -13.71 0.54
CA HIS A 220 39.21 -14.83 1.18
C HIS A 220 38.26 -15.72 1.98
N LEU A 221 37.03 -15.29 2.26
CA LEU A 221 36.10 -16.06 3.07
C LEU A 221 35.27 -17.05 2.23
N ARG A 222 35.05 -18.25 2.76
CA ARG A 222 34.04 -19.19 2.27
C ARG A 222 33.22 -19.79 3.39
N GLU A 223 32.00 -20.19 3.05
CA GLU A 223 31.13 -20.98 3.92
C GLU A 223 31.40 -22.47 3.69
N THR A 224 31.67 -23.20 4.76
CA THR A 224 31.83 -24.66 4.72
C THR A 224 30.54 -25.40 5.06
N ASP A 225 29.59 -24.73 5.72
CA ASP A 225 28.28 -25.28 6.03
C ASP A 225 27.38 -25.28 4.79
N THR A 226 27.15 -26.47 4.22
CA THR A 226 26.31 -26.61 3.05
C THR A 226 24.84 -26.27 3.33
N ALA A 227 24.38 -26.33 4.58
CA ALA A 227 23.02 -25.95 4.97
C ALA A 227 22.79 -24.43 4.92
N LYS A 228 23.85 -23.62 5.07
CA LYS A 228 23.80 -22.16 4.92
C LYS A 228 23.89 -21.71 3.46
N GLY A 229 24.26 -22.62 2.55
CA GLY A 229 24.42 -22.32 1.13
C GLY A 229 25.60 -21.37 0.85
N PRO A 230 25.70 -20.80 -0.36
CA PRO A 230 26.82 -19.97 -0.73
C PRO A 230 26.75 -18.62 0.00
N ALA A 231 27.77 -18.33 0.84
CA ALA A 231 27.89 -17.06 1.55
C ALA A 231 28.26 -15.87 0.66
N LYS A 232 28.59 -16.07 -0.62
CA LYS A 232 28.94 -14.99 -1.56
C LYS A 232 29.99 -14.01 -1.01
N PHE A 233 31.02 -14.54 -0.33
CA PHE A 233 32.09 -13.77 0.32
C PHE A 233 31.63 -12.85 1.45
N LEU A 234 30.38 -12.94 1.91
CA LEU A 234 29.87 -12.08 2.97
C LEU A 234 30.56 -12.39 4.30
N ARG A 235 30.99 -11.33 4.99
CA ARG A 235 31.62 -11.41 6.32
C ARG A 235 30.66 -11.98 7.37
N LEU A 236 29.37 -11.68 7.25
CA LEU A 236 28.29 -12.12 8.14
C LEU A 236 27.27 -13.02 7.43
N ASN A 237 26.24 -13.48 8.14
CA ASN A 237 25.25 -14.40 7.57
C ASN A 237 24.53 -13.78 6.38
N ARG A 238 24.34 -14.60 5.33
CA ARG A 238 23.58 -14.21 4.14
C ARG A 238 22.06 -14.28 4.38
N PHE A 239 21.64 -15.19 5.24
CA PHE A 239 20.24 -15.43 5.60
C PHE A 239 20.07 -15.20 7.09
N GLN A 240 18.82 -15.08 7.52
CA GLN A 240 18.50 -15.17 8.94
C GLN A 240 18.69 -16.64 9.37
N GLU A 241 19.28 -16.93 10.53
CA GLU A 241 19.51 -18.32 10.97
C GLU A 241 18.58 -18.75 12.12
N LEU A 242 18.11 -17.79 12.93
CA LEU A 242 17.07 -18.00 13.95
C LEU A 242 15.98 -16.94 13.84
N ALA A 243 14.82 -17.16 14.43
CA ALA A 243 13.78 -16.13 14.50
C ALA A 243 14.40 -14.81 15.01
N PRO A 244 14.24 -13.69 14.28
CA PRO A 244 14.87 -12.44 14.65
C PRO A 244 14.40 -12.00 16.03
N ALA A 245 15.35 -11.62 16.90
CA ALA A 245 15.03 -11.22 18.27
C ALA A 245 14.63 -9.74 18.38
N GLY A 246 14.90 -8.92 17.35
CA GLY A 246 14.51 -7.50 17.30
C GLY A 246 15.28 -6.59 18.27
N GLY A 247 16.41 -7.04 18.79
CA GLY A 247 17.26 -6.29 19.73
C GLY A 247 18.61 -5.91 19.12
N ALA A 248 19.67 -6.02 19.94
CA ALA A 248 21.04 -5.91 19.47
C ALA A 248 21.33 -6.96 18.38
N PHE A 249 22.13 -6.59 17.39
CA PHE A 249 22.51 -7.47 16.29
C PHE A 249 23.27 -8.71 16.80
N SER A 250 22.89 -9.90 16.31
CA SER A 250 23.57 -11.16 16.57
C SER A 250 24.35 -11.63 15.34
N GLU A 251 25.69 -11.62 15.40
CA GLU A 251 26.54 -12.13 14.31
C GLU A 251 26.25 -13.61 13.97
N ALA A 252 25.83 -14.40 14.96
CA ALA A 252 25.55 -15.82 14.80
C ALA A 252 24.22 -16.07 14.09
N ASN A 253 23.23 -15.19 14.28
CA ASN A 253 21.84 -15.46 13.92
C ASN A 253 21.28 -14.53 12.86
N ASP A 254 21.67 -13.27 12.87
CA ASP A 254 21.01 -12.25 12.07
C ASP A 254 21.65 -12.12 10.68
N ILE A 255 20.80 -11.86 9.69
CA ILE A 255 21.23 -11.52 8.34
C ILE A 255 22.08 -10.23 8.36
N ILE A 256 23.15 -10.19 7.57
CA ILE A 256 24.12 -9.07 7.50
C ILE A 256 23.47 -7.69 7.36
N CYS A 257 22.33 -7.59 6.68
CA CYS A 257 21.61 -6.33 6.51
C CYS A 257 21.26 -5.66 7.85
N LEU A 258 20.91 -6.46 8.86
CA LEU A 258 20.52 -5.98 10.19
C LEU A 258 21.70 -5.45 11.01
N ALA A 259 22.95 -5.66 10.56
CA ALA A 259 24.13 -5.06 11.19
C ALA A 259 24.18 -3.54 11.00
N CYS A 260 23.59 -3.03 9.92
CA CYS A 260 23.51 -1.60 9.62
C CYS A 260 22.07 -1.07 9.62
N HIS A 261 21.06 -1.89 9.31
CA HIS A 261 19.66 -1.47 9.26
C HIS A 261 18.86 -2.08 10.43
N ASP A 262 18.54 -1.28 11.45
CA ASP A 262 17.79 -1.74 12.62
C ASP A 262 16.32 -2.06 12.31
N LYS A 263 15.72 -1.31 11.38
CA LYS A 263 14.32 -1.47 10.94
C LYS A 263 13.31 -1.54 12.10
N GLY A 264 13.58 -0.73 13.13
CA GLY A 264 12.74 -0.64 14.33
C GLY A 264 12.85 -1.85 15.24
N GLY A 265 13.90 -2.67 15.10
CA GLY A 265 14.20 -3.82 15.95
C GLY A 265 13.05 -4.81 16.05
N GLN A 266 12.30 -4.73 17.15
CA GLN A 266 11.12 -5.56 17.39
C GLN A 266 10.04 -5.43 16.32
N LEU A 267 9.93 -4.25 15.69
CA LEU A 267 8.95 -4.03 14.62
C LEU A 267 9.22 -4.93 13.42
N TRP A 268 10.49 -5.03 12.99
CA TRP A 268 10.90 -5.98 11.97
C TRP A 268 10.71 -7.42 12.44
N ALA A 269 11.20 -7.75 13.64
CA ALA A 269 11.19 -9.12 14.14
C ALA A 269 9.80 -9.74 14.23
N LEU A 270 8.80 -8.91 14.53
CA LEU A 270 7.40 -9.32 14.67
C LEU A 270 6.56 -9.03 13.41
N SER A 271 7.19 -8.53 12.35
CA SER A 271 6.52 -8.30 11.08
C SER A 271 6.08 -9.62 10.43
N ALA A 272 5.01 -9.57 9.63
CA ALA A 272 4.48 -10.74 8.93
C ALA A 272 5.50 -11.39 8.00
N HIS A 273 6.51 -10.66 7.52
CA HIS A 273 7.54 -11.16 6.62
C HIS A 273 8.77 -11.74 7.32
N ALA A 274 8.96 -11.48 8.62
CA ALA A 274 10.10 -11.96 9.39
C ALA A 274 9.70 -12.99 10.46
N HIS A 275 8.43 -13.05 10.83
CA HIS A 275 7.95 -13.90 11.90
C HIS A 275 7.69 -15.34 11.41
N PRO A 276 8.32 -16.37 12.01
CA PRO A 276 8.26 -17.75 11.51
C PRO A 276 6.91 -18.44 11.69
N SER A 277 5.98 -17.89 12.47
CA SER A 277 4.60 -18.40 12.52
C SER A 277 3.70 -17.83 11.41
N VAL A 278 4.18 -16.84 10.66
CA VAL A 278 3.42 -16.16 9.61
C VAL A 278 4.03 -16.44 8.24
N ALA A 279 5.32 -16.18 8.05
CA ALA A 279 6.04 -16.32 6.78
C ALA A 279 6.80 -17.66 6.69
N ASN A 280 6.12 -18.78 6.94
CA ASN A 280 6.75 -20.11 6.92
C ASN A 280 6.66 -20.84 5.58
N GLU A 281 6.01 -20.22 4.58
CA GLU A 281 5.89 -20.76 3.24
C GLU A 281 7.28 -21.03 2.67
N LEU A 282 7.43 -22.17 1.99
CA LEU A 282 8.70 -22.62 1.45
C LEU A 282 8.83 -22.18 -0.01
N TYR A 283 10.02 -21.77 -0.41
CA TYR A 283 10.35 -21.57 -1.82
C TYR A 283 10.30 -22.90 -2.59
N THR A 284 9.85 -22.85 -3.85
CA THR A 284 10.02 -23.97 -4.78
C THR A 284 11.50 -24.21 -5.04
N THR A 285 11.87 -25.44 -5.42
CA THR A 285 13.26 -25.79 -5.76
C THR A 285 13.82 -24.91 -6.87
N ASP A 286 13.02 -24.64 -7.91
CA ASP A 286 13.45 -23.82 -9.05
C ASP A 286 13.65 -22.36 -8.64
N ALA A 287 12.72 -21.79 -7.85
CA ALA A 287 12.85 -20.43 -7.35
C ALA A 287 14.03 -20.27 -6.39
N ALA A 288 14.28 -21.26 -5.53
CA ALA A 288 15.42 -21.31 -4.63
C ALA A 288 16.74 -21.43 -5.39
N ASN A 289 16.84 -22.36 -6.35
CA ASN A 289 18.03 -22.53 -7.19
C ASN A 289 18.39 -21.26 -7.95
N ARG A 290 17.39 -20.60 -8.55
CA ARG A 290 17.58 -19.32 -9.27
C ARG A 290 18.19 -18.25 -8.36
N ARG A 291 17.77 -18.18 -7.10
CA ARG A 291 18.24 -17.20 -6.09
C ARG A 291 19.49 -17.66 -5.34
N GLU A 292 20.03 -18.83 -5.66
CA GLU A 292 21.09 -19.51 -4.92
C GLU A 292 20.75 -19.62 -3.43
N PHE A 293 19.49 -19.93 -3.11
CA PHE A 293 19.03 -20.25 -1.76
C PHE A 293 19.27 -21.75 -1.50
N PRO A 294 19.61 -22.14 -0.26
CA PRO A 294 19.63 -23.53 0.16
C PRO A 294 18.36 -24.29 -0.23
N THR A 295 18.53 -25.44 -0.86
CA THR A 295 17.44 -26.36 -1.25
C THR A 295 17.39 -27.62 -0.38
N THR A 296 18.35 -27.79 0.52
CA THR A 296 18.39 -28.90 1.49
C THR A 296 17.20 -28.82 2.43
N ALA A 297 16.64 -29.98 2.80
CA ALA A 297 15.48 -30.07 3.69
C ALA A 297 15.67 -29.25 4.99
N PRO A 298 14.65 -28.50 5.45
CA PRO A 298 13.28 -28.44 4.94
C PRO A 298 13.06 -27.53 3.71
N GLY A 299 14.12 -26.95 3.14
CA GLY A 299 14.05 -25.90 2.11
C GLY A 299 14.19 -24.50 2.72
N MET A 300 14.08 -23.46 1.89
CA MET A 300 14.16 -22.07 2.33
C MET A 300 12.75 -21.53 2.65
N PRO A 301 12.41 -21.23 3.91
CA PRO A 301 11.19 -20.50 4.24
C PRO A 301 11.34 -18.98 4.04
N VAL A 302 10.23 -18.30 3.78
CA VAL A 302 10.20 -16.83 3.57
C VAL A 302 10.84 -16.07 4.73
N TRP A 303 10.50 -16.37 5.99
CA TRP A 303 11.07 -15.68 7.15
C TRP A 303 12.60 -15.79 7.22
N LYS A 304 13.18 -16.91 6.76
CA LYS A 304 14.63 -17.16 6.76
C LYS A 304 15.34 -16.40 5.64
N ALA A 305 14.71 -16.31 4.47
CA ALA A 305 15.16 -15.46 3.38
C ALA A 305 15.11 -13.96 3.75
N ALA A 306 14.22 -13.58 4.68
CA ALA A 306 14.18 -12.28 5.35
C ALA A 306 14.20 -11.10 4.35
N CYS A 307 15.18 -10.22 4.43
CA CYS A 307 15.32 -9.05 3.55
C CYS A 307 15.41 -9.44 2.06
N LEU A 308 15.96 -10.62 1.76
CA LEU A 308 16.19 -11.07 0.39
C LEU A 308 14.94 -11.53 -0.35
N ASN A 309 13.80 -11.61 0.34
CA ASN A 309 12.49 -11.79 -0.32
C ASN A 309 12.17 -10.61 -1.24
N CYS A 310 12.44 -9.39 -0.74
CA CYS A 310 12.07 -8.16 -1.43
C CYS A 310 13.28 -7.43 -2.00
N HIS A 311 14.45 -7.56 -1.39
CA HIS A 311 15.66 -6.87 -1.81
C HIS A 311 16.66 -7.80 -2.51
N ASP A 312 17.36 -7.24 -3.50
CA ASP A 312 18.56 -7.80 -4.09
C ASP A 312 19.63 -6.71 -4.15
N THR A 313 20.78 -6.93 -3.52
CA THR A 313 21.85 -5.91 -3.43
C THR A 313 22.45 -5.55 -4.77
N HIS A 314 22.22 -6.39 -5.79
CA HIS A 314 22.59 -6.19 -7.19
C HIS A 314 21.37 -6.57 -8.02
N THR A 315 20.31 -5.76 -7.98
CA THR A 315 19.03 -6.13 -8.59
C THR A 315 19.04 -5.97 -10.12
N VAL A 316 17.93 -6.29 -10.79
CA VAL A 316 17.73 -6.06 -12.22
C VAL A 316 17.89 -4.58 -12.57
N GLN A 317 18.52 -4.25 -13.70
CA GLN A 317 18.61 -2.87 -14.17
C GLN A 317 17.20 -2.29 -14.41
N GLY A 318 16.99 -1.05 -13.99
CA GLY A 318 15.70 -0.36 -14.06
C GLY A 318 14.89 -0.41 -12.76
N ALA A 319 15.12 -1.42 -11.90
CA ALA A 319 14.53 -1.44 -10.56
C ALA A 319 15.11 -0.34 -9.67
N ARG A 320 14.27 0.21 -8.79
CA ARG A 320 14.64 1.21 -7.78
C ARG A 320 14.70 0.56 -6.41
N ARG A 321 15.40 1.19 -5.45
CA ARG A 321 15.41 0.81 -4.02
C ARG A 321 15.82 -0.65 -3.77
N LEU A 322 16.66 -1.19 -4.65
CA LEU A 322 17.15 -2.58 -4.60
C LEU A 322 16.05 -3.63 -4.65
N LEU A 323 14.89 -3.30 -5.21
CA LEU A 323 13.75 -4.20 -5.25
C LEU A 323 14.02 -5.37 -6.21
N ARG A 324 13.91 -6.59 -5.70
CA ARG A 324 14.15 -7.84 -6.42
C ARG A 324 13.12 -7.97 -7.54
N GLU A 325 13.60 -8.02 -8.77
CA GLU A 325 12.75 -8.13 -9.97
C GLU A 325 11.62 -7.07 -9.98
N GLY A 326 11.87 -5.89 -9.43
CA GLY A 326 10.91 -4.78 -9.34
C GLY A 326 10.83 -3.96 -10.63
N THR A 327 10.58 -4.63 -11.75
CA THR A 327 10.50 -4.01 -13.09
C THR A 327 9.32 -4.54 -13.89
N ASP A 328 8.82 -3.76 -14.85
CA ASP A 328 7.73 -4.13 -15.76
C ASP A 328 8.12 -5.16 -16.85
N SER A 329 9.38 -5.61 -16.86
CA SER A 329 9.87 -6.63 -17.80
C SER A 329 9.06 -7.93 -17.71
N THR A 330 8.69 -8.46 -18.87
CA THR A 330 7.94 -9.72 -19.02
C THR A 330 8.83 -10.96 -19.13
N SER A 331 10.16 -10.79 -19.13
CA SER A 331 11.08 -11.92 -19.19
C SER A 331 11.15 -12.67 -17.85
N SER A 332 11.52 -13.95 -17.88
CA SER A 332 11.77 -14.76 -16.68
C SER A 332 13.16 -15.41 -16.77
N PRO A 333 14.11 -15.04 -15.89
CA PRO A 333 14.05 -13.96 -14.91
C PRO A 333 13.87 -12.58 -15.54
N LYS A 334 13.45 -11.59 -14.75
CA LYS A 334 13.29 -10.22 -15.26
C LYS A 334 14.64 -9.64 -15.68
N ALA A 335 14.65 -9.00 -16.85
CA ALA A 335 15.82 -8.44 -17.49
C ALA A 335 15.49 -7.03 -18.02
N GLY A 336 16.13 -6.00 -17.47
CA GLY A 336 15.81 -4.60 -17.76
C GLY A 336 14.37 -4.21 -17.40
N GLY A 337 13.81 -3.24 -18.12
CA GLY A 337 12.46 -2.69 -17.91
C GLY A 337 12.45 -1.39 -17.13
N GLY A 338 11.28 -0.75 -17.04
CA GLY A 338 11.02 0.36 -16.13
C GLY A 338 10.74 -0.14 -14.71
N SER A 339 10.91 0.73 -13.71
CA SER A 339 10.58 0.43 -12.32
C SER A 339 9.10 0.02 -12.19
N ALA A 340 8.84 -1.04 -11.43
CA ALA A 340 7.50 -1.54 -11.10
C ALA A 340 7.60 -2.29 -9.76
N ILE A 341 7.37 -1.58 -8.65
CA ILE A 341 7.58 -2.11 -7.29
C ILE A 341 6.61 -3.24 -6.96
N GLU A 342 5.41 -3.22 -7.50
CA GLU A 342 4.37 -4.22 -7.31
C GLU A 342 4.81 -5.61 -7.77
N GLU A 343 5.66 -5.69 -8.78
CA GLU A 343 6.21 -6.95 -9.31
C GLU A 343 7.09 -7.68 -8.28
N THR A 344 7.71 -6.95 -7.35
CA THR A 344 8.41 -7.57 -6.21
C THR A 344 7.44 -8.25 -5.26
N CYS A 345 6.30 -7.62 -4.97
CA CYS A 345 5.27 -8.18 -4.09
C CYS A 345 4.59 -9.41 -4.74
N TYR A 346 4.32 -9.35 -6.04
CA TYR A 346 3.61 -10.39 -6.80
C TYR A 346 4.37 -11.71 -6.91
N GLN A 347 5.68 -11.73 -6.64
CA GLN A 347 6.45 -12.98 -6.57
C GLN A 347 5.83 -13.96 -5.57
N CYS A 348 5.31 -13.46 -4.44
CA CYS A 348 4.66 -14.29 -3.41
C CYS A 348 3.16 -14.02 -3.30
N HIS A 349 2.74 -12.77 -3.49
CA HIS A 349 1.34 -12.34 -3.32
C HIS A 349 0.51 -12.47 -4.60
N SER A 350 0.50 -13.68 -5.17
CA SER A 350 -0.29 -14.02 -6.35
C SER A 350 -0.97 -15.38 -6.20
N GLY A 351 -1.88 -15.70 -7.11
CA GLY A 351 -2.47 -17.04 -7.19
C GLY A 351 -1.55 -18.11 -7.76
N LEU A 352 -0.31 -17.75 -8.17
CA LEU A 352 0.64 -18.66 -8.82
C LEU A 352 1.63 -19.26 -7.81
N THR A 353 1.99 -20.52 -8.02
CA THR A 353 2.94 -21.27 -7.15
C THR A 353 4.36 -21.36 -7.74
N ASP A 354 4.76 -20.41 -8.58
CA ASP A 354 6.08 -20.43 -9.23
C ASP A 354 7.21 -20.18 -8.22
N THR A 355 6.97 -19.30 -7.25
CA THR A 355 7.95 -18.92 -6.22
C THR A 355 7.83 -19.77 -4.96
N LEU A 356 6.61 -19.99 -4.47
CA LEU A 356 6.31 -20.69 -3.22
C LEU A 356 5.61 -22.02 -3.49
N THR A 357 5.92 -23.04 -2.68
CA THR A 357 5.29 -24.37 -2.77
C THR A 357 3.81 -24.37 -2.43
N SER A 358 3.35 -23.39 -1.66
CA SER A 358 1.95 -23.15 -1.31
C SER A 358 1.70 -21.66 -1.09
N VAL A 359 0.52 -21.19 -1.50
CA VAL A 359 0.05 -19.82 -1.32
C VAL A 359 -1.29 -19.76 -0.56
N ALA A 360 -1.70 -20.86 0.08
CA ALA A 360 -3.02 -20.96 0.71
C ALA A 360 -3.27 -19.93 1.83
N SER A 361 -2.22 -19.54 2.56
CA SER A 361 -2.23 -18.52 3.62
C SER A 361 -1.80 -17.13 3.15
N VAL A 362 -1.42 -16.99 1.87
CA VAL A 362 -0.86 -15.76 1.32
C VAL A 362 -1.95 -14.97 0.59
N PRO A 363 -2.15 -13.68 0.91
CA PRO A 363 -3.10 -12.85 0.18
C PRO A 363 -2.72 -12.72 -1.30
N ASN A 364 -3.62 -13.12 -2.20
CA ASN A 364 -3.48 -12.94 -3.64
C ASN A 364 -3.93 -11.53 -4.05
N ILE A 365 -3.04 -10.54 -3.94
CA ILE A 365 -3.34 -9.15 -4.34
C ILE A 365 -3.10 -8.89 -5.82
N ARG A 366 -2.22 -9.67 -6.50
CA ARG A 366 -1.95 -9.51 -7.93
C ARG A 366 -3.22 -9.51 -8.76
N ASP A 367 -4.07 -10.50 -8.56
CA ASP A 367 -5.29 -10.68 -9.37
C ASP A 367 -6.28 -9.53 -9.15
N GLU A 368 -6.30 -8.93 -7.95
CA GLU A 368 -7.13 -7.76 -7.65
C GLU A 368 -6.74 -6.56 -8.52
N PHE A 369 -5.44 -6.35 -8.71
CA PHE A 369 -4.89 -5.29 -9.56
C PHE A 369 -4.94 -5.62 -11.06
N THR A 370 -5.50 -6.76 -11.45
CA THR A 370 -5.84 -7.03 -12.87
C THR A 370 -7.30 -6.71 -13.20
N ARG A 371 -8.11 -6.34 -12.19
CA ARG A 371 -9.53 -6.06 -12.41
C ARG A 371 -9.77 -4.79 -13.21
N THR A 372 -10.97 -4.71 -13.81
CA THR A 372 -11.43 -3.57 -14.61
C THR A 372 -11.28 -2.25 -13.87
N TYR A 373 -11.79 -2.18 -12.64
CA TYR A 373 -11.63 -1.02 -11.78
C TYR A 373 -10.62 -1.36 -10.69
N ARG A 374 -9.59 -0.55 -10.57
CA ARG A 374 -8.47 -0.79 -9.65
C ARG A 374 -7.76 0.50 -9.34
N MET A 375 -6.98 0.43 -8.29
CA MET A 375 -6.00 1.46 -7.93
C MET A 375 -4.88 1.52 -9.00
N PRO A 376 -4.39 2.71 -9.39
CA PRO A 376 -3.43 2.88 -10.49
C PRO A 376 -2.00 2.49 -10.07
N ILE A 377 -1.74 1.19 -10.01
CA ILE A 377 -0.49 0.62 -9.52
C ILE A 377 0.51 0.29 -10.62
N SER A 378 0.04 -0.17 -11.79
CA SER A 378 0.99 -0.54 -12.85
C SER A 378 1.61 0.70 -13.48
N THR A 379 2.83 0.58 -14.01
CA THR A 379 3.46 1.65 -14.81
C THR A 379 2.49 2.20 -15.87
N ALA A 380 1.72 1.34 -16.55
CA ALA A 380 0.72 1.72 -17.54
C ALA A 380 -0.42 2.59 -16.96
N ASP A 381 -0.78 2.37 -15.70
CA ASP A 381 -1.83 3.12 -15.01
C ASP A 381 -1.35 4.50 -14.52
N GLN A 382 -0.04 4.69 -14.36
CA GLN A 382 0.60 5.87 -13.77
C GLN A 382 1.07 6.91 -14.82
N THR A 383 0.16 7.28 -15.72
CA THR A 383 0.46 8.27 -16.75
C THR A 383 0.36 9.70 -16.20
N PHE A 384 1.43 10.47 -16.33
CA PHE A 384 1.50 11.87 -15.90
C PHE A 384 2.28 12.70 -16.92
N ASN A 385 1.71 13.83 -17.37
CA ASN A 385 2.29 14.70 -18.41
C ASN A 385 2.75 13.95 -19.68
N GLY A 386 1.98 12.95 -20.12
CA GLY A 386 2.29 12.14 -21.31
C GLY A 386 3.42 11.14 -21.13
N ASN A 387 3.99 11.02 -19.92
CA ASN A 387 4.96 10.00 -19.58
C ASN A 387 4.26 8.89 -18.77
N THR A 388 4.62 7.64 -19.03
CA THR A 388 4.10 6.45 -18.35
C THR A 388 5.27 5.72 -17.71
N ALA A 389 5.43 5.86 -16.40
CA ALA A 389 6.48 5.21 -15.61
C ALA A 389 6.05 5.21 -14.13
N GLU A 390 6.56 4.28 -13.32
CA GLU A 390 6.37 4.28 -11.87
C GLU A 390 6.77 5.63 -11.24
N ARG A 391 5.94 6.09 -10.31
CA ARG A 391 5.91 7.48 -9.80
C ARG A 391 6.25 7.62 -8.33
N HIS A 392 6.22 6.52 -7.59
CA HIS A 392 6.33 6.52 -6.15
C HIS A 392 7.70 7.00 -5.71
N ASP A 393 7.71 7.98 -4.81
CA ASP A 393 8.93 8.63 -4.32
C ASP A 393 8.89 8.95 -2.83
N ILE A 394 9.23 7.93 -2.05
CA ILE A 394 9.36 8.04 -0.59
C ILE A 394 10.60 8.83 -0.18
N GLY A 395 10.47 9.60 0.90
CA GLY A 395 11.53 10.46 1.44
C GLY A 395 11.29 11.94 1.13
N ALA A 396 10.31 12.55 1.81
CA ALA A 396 10.05 13.98 1.73
C ALA A 396 11.06 14.86 2.51
N GLY A 397 12.08 14.24 3.11
CA GLY A 397 13.11 14.86 3.94
C GLY A 397 13.70 13.87 4.96
N PRO A 398 14.66 14.33 5.80
CA PRO A 398 15.37 13.48 6.74
C PRO A 398 14.45 12.62 7.61
N GLY A 399 14.65 11.30 7.53
CA GLY A 399 14.01 10.32 8.42
C GLY A 399 12.55 10.05 8.07
N THR A 400 12.08 10.51 6.91
CA THR A 400 10.70 10.29 6.45
C THR A 400 10.58 9.06 5.55
N GLY A 401 11.70 8.62 4.94
CA GLY A 401 11.73 7.42 4.09
C GLY A 401 11.39 6.12 4.83
N LYS A 402 11.78 5.99 6.11
CA LYS A 402 11.45 4.82 6.95
C LYS A 402 9.94 4.62 7.19
N ASP A 403 9.16 5.71 7.06
CA ASP A 403 7.72 5.71 7.25
C ASP A 403 6.97 5.85 5.91
N PHE A 404 7.70 5.72 4.78
CA PHE A 404 7.16 5.79 3.42
C PHE A 404 6.31 7.05 3.20
N VAL A 405 6.80 8.19 3.69
CA VAL A 405 6.15 9.50 3.47
C VAL A 405 6.63 10.07 2.15
N GLU A 406 5.69 10.42 1.28
CA GLU A 406 5.94 11.10 0.01
C GLU A 406 5.72 12.61 0.13
N SER A 407 6.38 13.36 -0.77
CA SER A 407 6.25 14.81 -0.83
C SER A 407 4.91 15.22 -1.44
N THR A 408 4.26 16.23 -0.83
CA THR A 408 3.08 16.89 -1.39
C THR A 408 3.41 17.90 -2.49
N ALA A 409 4.66 17.97 -2.96
CA ALA A 409 5.06 18.91 -4.00
C ALA A 409 4.53 18.54 -5.40
N VAL A 410 4.12 17.28 -5.64
CA VAL A 410 3.72 16.78 -6.97
C VAL A 410 2.29 16.23 -6.97
N LEU A 411 1.34 16.96 -6.39
CA LEU A 411 -0.05 16.53 -6.17
C LEU A 411 -0.83 16.11 -7.44
N ALA A 412 -0.40 16.57 -8.62
CA ALA A 412 -1.04 16.20 -9.88
C ALA A 412 -0.64 14.78 -10.37
N ASN A 413 0.40 14.18 -9.78
CA ASN A 413 0.94 12.88 -10.14
C ASN A 413 0.15 11.74 -9.48
N ARG A 414 -0.92 11.29 -10.14
CA ARG A 414 -1.84 10.28 -9.60
C ARG A 414 -1.29 8.86 -9.80
N HIS A 415 -0.98 8.21 -8.69
CA HIS A 415 -0.53 6.83 -8.63
C HIS A 415 -0.88 6.23 -7.26
N VAL A 416 -0.58 4.95 -7.08
CA VAL A 416 -0.54 4.29 -5.77
C VAL A 416 0.32 3.04 -5.87
N GLU A 417 1.07 2.74 -4.82
CA GLU A 417 1.88 1.55 -4.68
C GLU A 417 1.51 0.76 -3.43
N CYS A 418 1.98 -0.49 -3.33
CA CYS A 418 1.79 -1.29 -2.12
C CYS A 418 2.30 -0.55 -0.86
N THR A 419 3.39 0.20 -1.01
CA THR A 419 4.03 0.96 0.07
C THR A 419 3.35 2.28 0.41
N ASP A 420 2.31 2.69 -0.32
CA ASP A 420 1.44 3.79 0.11
C ASP A 420 0.47 3.39 1.22
N CYS A 421 0.15 2.10 1.31
CA CYS A 421 -0.80 1.58 2.29
C CYS A 421 -0.14 0.68 3.33
N HIS A 422 0.96 0.02 2.96
CA HIS A 422 1.60 -1.01 3.78
C HIS A 422 3.07 -0.67 4.03
N ASN A 423 3.50 -0.74 5.30
CA ASN A 423 4.92 -0.71 5.63
C ASN A 423 5.43 -2.16 5.74
N PRO A 424 6.07 -2.75 4.71
CA PRO A 424 6.43 -4.16 4.67
C PRO A 424 7.40 -4.57 5.79
N HIS A 425 8.11 -3.62 6.41
CA HIS A 425 8.98 -3.86 7.55
C HIS A 425 8.21 -3.95 8.88
N ARG A 426 6.94 -3.54 8.93
CA ARG A 426 6.17 -3.39 10.17
C ARG A 426 4.75 -3.97 10.12
N VAL A 427 4.30 -4.41 8.95
CA VAL A 427 2.99 -5.09 8.80
C VAL A 427 2.94 -6.31 9.70
N THR A 428 1.80 -6.56 10.34
CA THR A 428 1.60 -7.71 11.23
C THR A 428 0.31 -8.44 10.87
N LYS A 429 0.27 -9.76 11.10
CA LYS A 429 -0.96 -10.55 10.91
C LYS A 429 -1.86 -10.42 12.15
N LYS A 430 -2.39 -9.21 12.37
CA LYS A 430 -3.27 -8.87 13.49
C LYS A 430 -4.50 -8.11 13.02
N GLN A 431 -5.64 -8.32 13.67
CA GLN A 431 -6.88 -7.60 13.35
C GLN A 431 -6.85 -6.14 13.79
N ARG A 432 -5.96 -5.78 14.73
CA ARG A 432 -5.74 -4.41 15.22
C ARG A 432 -4.24 -4.11 15.24
N PHE A 433 -3.86 -2.92 14.81
CA PHE A 433 -2.45 -2.50 14.72
C PHE A 433 -1.73 -2.50 16.08
N ASN A 434 -2.45 -2.17 17.16
CA ASN A 434 -1.92 -2.05 18.51
C ASN A 434 -2.02 -3.34 19.33
N ALA A 435 -2.45 -4.45 18.72
CA ALA A 435 -2.43 -5.76 19.37
C ALA A 435 -1.01 -6.31 19.42
N ASP A 436 -0.74 -7.18 20.39
CA ASP A 436 0.55 -7.87 20.51
C ASP A 436 0.78 -8.79 19.29
N PRO A 437 1.80 -8.52 18.46
CA PRO A 437 2.06 -9.30 17.25
C PRO A 437 2.84 -10.59 17.51
N ALA A 438 3.25 -10.89 18.75
CA ALA A 438 3.93 -12.15 19.09
C ALA A 438 3.13 -13.40 18.71
N THR A 439 1.80 -13.28 18.68
CA THR A 439 0.90 -14.33 18.19
C THR A 439 0.05 -13.80 17.04
N ALA A 440 0.09 -14.50 15.90
CA ALA A 440 -0.70 -14.14 14.73
C ALA A 440 -2.19 -14.42 14.95
N ASP A 441 -3.04 -13.53 14.45
CA ASP A 441 -4.48 -13.76 14.39
C ASP A 441 -4.83 -14.61 13.15
N ALA A 442 -6.09 -15.05 13.06
CA ALA A 442 -6.60 -15.76 11.90
C ALA A 442 -6.52 -14.91 10.60
N SER A 443 -6.59 -13.58 10.71
CA SER A 443 -6.47 -12.62 9.61
C SER A 443 -5.65 -11.39 10.03
N GLY A 444 -4.97 -10.76 9.07
CA GLY A 444 -4.30 -9.47 9.25
C GLY A 444 -5.21 -8.25 9.12
N THR A 445 -6.49 -8.45 8.79
CA THR A 445 -7.50 -7.40 8.63
C THR A 445 -8.49 -7.39 9.78
N HIS A 446 -9.20 -6.27 9.98
CA HIS A 446 -10.10 -6.11 11.11
C HIS A 446 -11.23 -7.15 11.10
N ASN A 447 -11.74 -7.50 12.29
CA ASN A 447 -12.92 -8.35 12.40
C ASN A 447 -14.18 -7.56 12.05
N HIS A 448 -15.15 -8.25 11.45
CA HIS A 448 -16.45 -7.66 11.11
C HIS A 448 -17.52 -8.02 12.15
N ALA A 449 -17.13 -7.99 13.43
CA ALA A 449 -18.01 -8.24 14.57
C ALA A 449 -18.51 -6.92 15.18
N ALA A 450 -19.51 -6.97 16.08
CA ALA A 450 -19.97 -5.79 16.80
C ALA A 450 -18.81 -5.04 17.49
N GLY A 451 -18.92 -3.73 17.60
CA GLY A 451 -17.91 -2.82 18.14
C GLY A 451 -16.94 -2.24 17.10
N HIS A 452 -17.38 -1.96 15.87
CA HIS A 452 -16.52 -1.28 14.88
C HIS A 452 -16.07 0.11 15.37
N THR A 453 -14.76 0.36 15.28
CA THR A 453 -14.08 1.56 15.83
C THR A 453 -13.18 2.26 14.80
N ASN A 454 -13.16 1.75 13.57
CA ASN A 454 -12.27 2.17 12.50
C ASN A 454 -10.77 2.08 12.88
N ILE A 455 -10.44 1.34 13.95
CA ILE A 455 -9.05 1.15 14.39
C ILE A 455 -8.29 0.39 13.31
N ALA A 456 -7.17 0.96 12.85
CA ALA A 456 -6.37 0.36 11.80
C ALA A 456 -5.99 -1.09 12.12
N SER A 457 -5.94 -1.94 11.10
CA SER A 457 -5.54 -3.33 11.23
C SER A 457 -4.02 -3.49 11.23
N GLY A 458 -3.53 -4.68 11.57
CA GLY A 458 -2.10 -5.00 11.61
C GLY A 458 -1.40 -4.84 10.27
N VAL A 459 -2.11 -4.99 9.14
CA VAL A 459 -1.53 -4.77 7.81
C VAL A 459 -1.24 -3.29 7.50
N LEU A 460 -1.80 -2.35 8.29
CA LEU A 460 -1.54 -0.91 8.16
C LEU A 460 -0.58 -0.38 9.24
N ARG A 461 -0.07 -1.26 10.11
CA ARG A 461 0.80 -0.89 11.23
C ARG A 461 2.07 -0.20 10.73
N GLY A 462 2.43 0.91 11.36
CA GLY A 462 3.65 1.66 11.05
C GLY A 462 3.63 2.42 9.72
N MET A 463 2.49 2.49 9.04
CA MET A 463 2.30 3.27 7.82
C MET A 463 1.98 4.73 8.15
N SER A 464 2.35 5.64 7.25
CA SER A 464 1.92 7.04 7.33
C SER A 464 0.45 7.25 6.95
N GLY A 465 -0.19 8.25 7.55
CA GLY A 465 -1.56 8.67 7.28
C GLY A 465 -1.74 10.17 7.49
N VAL A 466 -2.95 10.69 7.27
CA VAL A 466 -3.29 12.09 7.55
C VAL A 466 -4.60 12.21 8.30
N GLU A 467 -4.64 13.14 9.24
CA GLU A 467 -5.81 13.46 10.05
C GLU A 467 -6.22 14.92 9.82
N PRO A 468 -7.45 15.20 9.36
CA PRO A 468 -7.95 16.57 9.31
C PRO A 468 -8.02 17.17 10.71
N THR A 469 -7.30 18.27 10.96
CA THR A 469 -7.23 18.90 12.29
C THR A 469 -8.01 20.20 12.37
N LYS A 470 -8.23 20.85 11.22
CA LYS A 470 -8.95 22.12 11.14
C LYS A 470 -9.79 22.21 9.89
N TRP A 471 -10.97 22.81 10.04
CA TRP A 471 -11.95 22.99 9.00
C TRP A 471 -12.24 24.48 8.81
N ALA A 472 -12.47 24.92 7.57
CA ALA A 472 -12.90 26.29 7.29
C ALA A 472 -14.29 26.60 7.89
N GLY A 473 -15.12 25.57 8.08
CA GLY A 473 -16.41 25.65 8.73
C GLY A 473 -17.07 24.26 8.84
N VAL A 474 -18.29 24.23 9.38
CA VAL A 474 -19.08 22.98 9.56
C VAL A 474 -20.13 22.77 8.46
N GLN A 475 -20.29 23.76 7.57
CA GLN A 475 -21.13 23.67 6.39
C GLN A 475 -20.58 22.62 5.41
N PHE A 476 -21.48 21.92 4.73
CA PHE A 476 -21.10 21.01 3.64
C PHE A 476 -20.40 21.79 2.52
N GLY A 477 -19.36 21.20 1.92
CA GLY A 477 -18.51 21.83 0.92
C GLY A 477 -17.25 22.51 1.48
N ASN A 478 -17.18 22.77 2.78
CA ASN A 478 -15.97 23.30 3.41
C ASN A 478 -14.93 22.20 3.63
N VAL A 479 -13.84 22.26 2.86
CA VAL A 479 -12.71 21.34 2.98
C VAL A 479 -11.88 21.61 4.24
N ALA A 480 -11.08 20.62 4.65
CA ALA A 480 -10.12 20.79 5.72
C ALA A 480 -9.02 21.77 5.28
N SER A 481 -8.67 22.70 6.16
CA SER A 481 -7.61 23.68 5.91
C SER A 481 -6.25 23.22 6.42
N GLU A 482 -6.23 22.27 7.36
CA GLU A 482 -5.02 21.74 7.96
C GLU A 482 -5.16 20.22 8.20
N PHE A 483 -4.05 19.51 8.00
CA PHE A 483 -3.92 18.09 8.24
C PHE A 483 -2.68 17.83 9.10
N ALA A 484 -2.80 16.95 10.09
CA ALA A 484 -1.64 16.38 10.77
C ALA A 484 -1.20 15.10 10.05
N VAL A 485 0.06 15.07 9.61
CA VAL A 485 0.70 13.84 9.14
C VAL A 485 0.92 12.93 10.35
N LYS A 486 0.51 11.68 10.21
CA LYS A 486 0.65 10.61 11.20
C LYS A 486 1.71 9.64 10.68
N SER A 487 2.75 9.34 11.45
CA SER A 487 3.82 8.44 11.03
C SER A 487 4.50 7.74 12.22
N GLY A 488 5.37 6.78 11.94
CA GLY A 488 5.98 5.92 12.96
C GLY A 488 5.04 4.82 13.47
N ASP A 489 5.42 4.19 14.60
CA ASP A 489 4.65 3.13 15.24
C ASP A 489 4.39 3.48 16.71
N GLY A 490 3.13 3.36 17.15
CA GLY A 490 2.73 3.62 18.53
C GLY A 490 3.07 2.51 19.53
N GLY A 491 3.56 1.37 19.04
CA GLY A 491 3.76 0.18 19.85
C GLY A 491 2.47 -0.56 20.19
N ASN A 492 2.64 -1.60 21.01
CA ASN A 492 1.51 -2.39 21.52
C ASN A 492 0.74 -1.57 22.56
N SER A 493 -0.57 -1.75 22.62
CA SER A 493 -1.47 -1.02 23.54
C SER A 493 -1.47 0.50 23.39
N ALA A 494 -0.94 1.02 22.27
CA ALA A 494 -0.97 2.44 21.94
C ALA A 494 -2.39 3.01 22.14
N ASP A 495 -2.49 4.11 22.89
CA ASP A 495 -3.76 4.80 23.12
C ASP A 495 -4.33 5.25 21.77
N THR A 496 -5.60 4.93 21.56
CA THR A 496 -6.31 5.18 20.30
C THR A 496 -7.20 6.42 20.37
N ASN A 497 -7.15 7.21 21.46
CA ASN A 497 -8.06 8.32 21.68
C ASN A 497 -7.39 9.61 22.23
N PRO A 498 -7.69 10.80 21.67
CA PRO A 498 -8.32 11.06 20.36
C PRO A 498 -7.34 10.89 19.18
N ALA A 499 -7.84 10.37 18.04
CA ALA A 499 -7.05 10.18 16.81
C ALA A 499 -6.29 11.45 16.36
N ALA A 500 -6.89 12.63 16.61
CA ALA A 500 -6.30 13.94 16.36
C ALA A 500 -4.96 14.17 17.06
N SER A 501 -4.80 13.71 18.31
CA SER A 501 -3.59 13.96 19.11
C SER A 501 -2.50 12.89 18.94
N SER A 502 -2.81 11.75 18.34
CA SER A 502 -1.82 10.69 18.08
C SER A 502 -0.73 11.20 17.13
N ALA A 503 0.54 10.83 17.36
CA ALA A 503 1.62 11.10 16.39
C ALA A 503 1.65 10.09 15.23
N TRP A 504 1.09 8.89 15.45
CA TRP A 504 1.08 7.79 14.49
C TRP A 504 -0.35 7.48 14.00
N LEU A 505 -0.41 6.66 12.95
CA LEU A 505 -1.66 6.20 12.37
C LEU A 505 -2.40 5.29 13.35
N THR A 506 -3.68 5.57 13.57
CA THR A 506 -4.55 4.76 14.45
C THR A 506 -5.84 4.32 13.78
N ARG A 507 -6.20 4.90 12.62
CA ARG A 507 -7.45 4.63 11.91
C ARG A 507 -7.22 4.33 10.44
N GLU A 508 -8.02 3.43 9.86
CA GLU A 508 -7.88 3.06 8.44
C GLU A 508 -8.08 4.26 7.51
N TYR A 509 -9.06 5.11 7.79
CA TYR A 509 -9.34 6.28 6.95
C TYR A 509 -8.13 7.22 6.81
N GLN A 510 -7.23 7.26 7.79
CA GLN A 510 -6.07 8.14 7.75
C GLN A 510 -5.13 7.76 6.60
N VAL A 511 -5.06 6.48 6.22
CA VAL A 511 -4.34 6.06 5.00
C VAL A 511 -5.08 6.59 3.76
N CYS A 512 -6.39 6.38 3.69
CA CYS A 512 -7.19 6.73 2.51
C CYS A 512 -7.19 8.25 2.24
N LEU A 513 -7.29 9.08 3.29
CA LEU A 513 -7.32 10.53 3.15
C LEU A 513 -6.01 11.11 2.62
N LYS A 514 -4.89 10.36 2.63
CA LYS A 514 -3.65 10.80 1.99
C LYS A 514 -3.79 11.04 0.49
N CYS A 515 -4.70 10.33 -0.17
CA CYS A 515 -4.88 10.37 -1.62
C CYS A 515 -6.26 10.87 -2.05
N HIS A 516 -7.22 10.81 -1.13
CA HIS A 516 -8.64 11.09 -1.37
C HIS A 516 -9.17 12.35 -0.66
N SER A 517 -8.30 13.21 -0.13
CA SER A 517 -8.69 14.51 0.42
C SER A 517 -7.87 15.65 -0.18
N SER A 518 -8.24 16.88 0.15
CA SER A 518 -7.48 18.10 -0.15
C SER A 518 -6.02 18.08 0.29
N TYR A 519 -5.61 17.17 1.18
CA TYR A 519 -4.19 16.90 1.41
C TYR A 519 -3.43 16.54 0.12
N ALA A 520 -4.07 15.78 -0.78
CA ALA A 520 -3.46 15.18 -1.96
C ALA A 520 -3.65 16.00 -3.25
N TYR A 521 -4.51 17.02 -3.25
CA TYR A 521 -4.85 17.77 -4.47
C TYR A 521 -5.35 19.21 -4.20
N GLY A 522 -5.21 19.70 -2.96
CA GLY A 522 -5.72 21.01 -2.55
C GLY A 522 -7.23 21.14 -2.81
N ASN A 523 -7.63 22.28 -3.37
CA ASN A 523 -9.05 22.59 -3.62
C ASN A 523 -9.56 22.07 -4.98
N THR A 524 -8.72 21.38 -5.76
CA THR A 524 -9.09 20.91 -7.11
C THR A 524 -8.98 19.40 -7.16
N PRO A 525 -10.06 18.66 -6.89
CA PRO A 525 -10.05 17.21 -7.00
C PRO A 525 -9.71 16.74 -8.43
N PRO A 526 -9.12 15.54 -8.57
CA PRO A 526 -8.74 14.98 -9.87
C PRO A 526 -9.96 14.54 -10.69
N ASP A 527 -9.84 14.65 -12.02
CA ASP A 527 -10.87 14.16 -12.94
C ASP A 527 -10.96 12.62 -12.91
N LEU A 528 -12.15 12.09 -13.16
CA LEU A 528 -12.33 10.64 -13.34
C LEU A 528 -11.64 10.18 -14.62
N GLY A 529 -11.08 8.97 -14.58
CA GLY A 529 -10.35 8.39 -15.71
C GLY A 529 -8.99 9.03 -15.99
N SER A 530 -8.49 9.92 -15.10
CA SER A 530 -7.17 10.54 -15.26
C SER A 530 -6.01 9.56 -15.05
N SER A 531 -6.27 8.39 -14.45
CA SER A 531 -5.31 7.30 -14.26
C SER A 531 -5.88 6.00 -14.84
N GLY A 532 -5.00 5.07 -15.24
CA GLY A 532 -5.42 3.76 -15.71
C GLY A 532 -6.09 2.94 -14.61
N GLY A 533 -6.99 2.03 -14.98
CA GLY A 533 -7.81 1.25 -14.05
C GLY A 533 -8.84 2.08 -13.25
N GLY A 534 -8.80 3.41 -13.34
CA GLY A 534 -9.74 4.30 -12.67
C GLY A 534 -11.16 4.20 -13.23
N THR A 535 -12.12 4.75 -12.50
CA THR A 535 -13.50 4.84 -12.98
C THR A 535 -13.60 5.87 -14.09
N THR A 536 -14.29 5.52 -15.18
CA THR A 536 -14.45 6.37 -16.35
C THR A 536 -15.27 7.63 -16.03
N SER A 537 -14.86 8.77 -16.60
CA SER A 537 -15.58 10.03 -16.46
C SER A 537 -17.02 9.92 -16.98
N GLY A 538 -17.95 10.55 -16.27
CA GLY A 538 -19.38 10.47 -16.53
C GLY A 538 -20.09 9.30 -15.84
N THR A 539 -19.37 8.35 -15.25
CA THR A 539 -19.98 7.27 -14.46
C THR A 539 -20.81 7.86 -13.33
N ASN A 540 -22.10 7.51 -13.26
CA ASN A 540 -23.04 8.07 -12.28
C ASN A 540 -23.13 9.61 -12.33
N GLY A 541 -22.90 10.21 -13.50
CA GLY A 541 -22.87 11.67 -13.67
C GLY A 541 -21.64 12.35 -13.04
N VAL A 542 -20.70 11.59 -12.48
CA VAL A 542 -19.49 12.10 -11.84
C VAL A 542 -18.40 12.26 -12.90
N THR A 543 -17.85 13.46 -13.03
CA THR A 543 -16.72 13.74 -13.95
C THR A 543 -15.41 13.96 -13.21
N ARG A 544 -15.49 14.22 -11.91
CA ARG A 544 -14.36 14.55 -11.03
C ARG A 544 -14.58 13.91 -9.65
N TYR A 545 -13.51 13.42 -9.05
CA TYR A 545 -13.55 12.89 -7.69
C TYR A 545 -13.94 13.98 -6.69
N THR A 546 -14.33 13.59 -5.48
CA THR A 546 -14.73 14.54 -4.42
C THR A 546 -13.79 14.49 -3.22
N ASP A 547 -13.86 15.51 -2.35
CA ASP A 547 -13.11 15.54 -1.10
C ASP A 547 -13.78 14.68 -0.03
N GLN A 548 -13.16 13.53 0.24
CA GLN A 548 -13.67 12.54 1.17
C GLN A 548 -13.60 13.02 2.62
N ALA A 549 -12.58 13.81 2.98
CA ALA A 549 -12.49 14.38 4.32
C ALA A 549 -13.69 15.31 4.57
N MET A 550 -13.97 16.21 3.62
CA MET A 550 -15.13 17.11 3.67
C MET A 550 -16.45 16.35 3.78
N GLU A 551 -16.64 15.30 2.98
CA GLU A 551 -17.88 14.54 2.97
C GLU A 551 -18.10 13.78 4.29
N PHE A 552 -17.05 13.17 4.83
CA PHE A 552 -17.10 12.43 6.11
C PHE A 552 -16.97 13.30 7.35
N GLN A 553 -16.87 14.63 7.21
CA GLN A 553 -16.80 15.55 8.34
C GLN A 553 -17.96 15.27 9.32
N ALA A 554 -17.62 15.03 10.58
CA ALA A 554 -18.56 14.61 11.63
C ALA A 554 -18.74 15.68 12.73
N PRO A 555 -19.32 16.87 12.40
CA PRO A 555 -19.43 17.96 13.36
C PRO A 555 -20.35 17.59 14.54
N SER A 556 -19.82 17.68 15.76
CA SER A 556 -20.57 17.34 16.99
C SER A 556 -21.84 18.18 17.14
N GLY A 557 -21.76 19.46 16.79
CA GLY A 557 -22.89 20.39 16.78
C GLY A 557 -23.98 20.10 15.76
N HIS A 558 -23.88 19.03 14.96
CA HIS A 558 -24.94 18.61 14.00
C HIS A 558 -25.62 17.29 14.42
N ARG A 559 -25.24 16.70 15.55
CA ARG A 559 -25.72 15.37 15.97
C ARG A 559 -27.18 15.37 16.44
N ALA A 560 -27.64 16.47 17.03
CA ALA A 560 -28.99 16.59 17.58
C ALA A 560 -30.08 16.49 16.49
N ARG A 561 -31.27 16.02 16.87
CA ARG A 561 -32.45 16.06 16.02
C ARG A 561 -33.15 17.42 16.19
N PRO A 562 -33.36 18.17 15.11
CA PRO A 562 -34.06 19.43 15.20
C PRO A 562 -35.56 19.29 15.42
N ALA A 563 -36.21 20.38 15.85
CA ALA A 563 -37.65 20.58 15.71
C ALA A 563 -38.06 20.52 14.23
N THR A 564 -39.35 20.43 13.92
CA THR A 564 -39.81 20.42 12.52
C THR A 564 -39.34 21.71 11.81
N THR A 565 -38.65 21.56 10.67
CA THR A 565 -38.04 22.68 9.93
C THR A 565 -38.63 22.77 8.53
N SER A 566 -38.69 23.97 7.95
CA SER A 566 -38.93 24.17 6.50
C SER A 566 -37.65 24.37 5.69
N ASP A 567 -36.53 24.60 6.38
CA ASP A 567 -35.20 24.76 5.78
C ASP A 567 -34.52 23.40 5.69
N SER A 568 -34.08 23.06 4.49
CA SER A 568 -33.48 21.77 4.17
C SER A 568 -31.98 21.71 4.34
N GLY A 569 -31.32 22.78 4.78
CA GLY A 569 -29.92 22.74 5.21
C GLY A 569 -28.96 23.63 4.42
N ALA A 570 -29.44 24.45 3.49
CA ALA A 570 -28.58 25.45 2.85
C ALA A 570 -28.75 26.88 3.41
N ALA A 571 -29.85 27.25 4.06
CA ALA A 571 -29.96 28.60 4.62
C ALA A 571 -29.12 28.79 5.90
N ALA A 572 -28.67 30.03 6.13
CA ALA A 572 -27.71 30.38 7.18
C ALA A 572 -28.18 30.02 8.61
N GLY A 573 -29.49 29.88 8.84
CA GLY A 573 -30.08 29.50 10.13
C GLY A 573 -29.84 28.03 10.53
N TRP A 574 -29.35 27.19 9.61
CA TRP A 574 -29.24 25.75 9.77
C TRP A 574 -27.83 25.19 9.55
N SER A 575 -26.80 26.03 9.75
CA SER A 575 -25.39 25.60 9.82
C SER A 575 -25.03 24.89 11.13
N GLY A 576 -26.02 24.59 12.00
CA GLY A 576 -25.88 23.85 13.26
C GLY A 576 -27.15 23.06 13.58
N ASN A 577 -27.01 21.89 14.23
CA ASN A 577 -28.08 20.99 14.68
C ASN A 577 -29.09 20.56 13.61
N ASN A 578 -28.73 20.64 12.32
CA ASN A 578 -29.56 20.28 11.18
C ASN A 578 -29.69 18.76 10.93
N HIS A 579 -29.15 17.92 11.82
CA HIS A 579 -29.09 16.48 11.61
C HIS A 579 -28.40 16.10 10.28
N ARG A 580 -27.34 16.84 9.89
CA ARG A 580 -26.49 16.54 8.73
C ARG A 580 -26.15 15.05 8.70
N SER A 581 -26.15 14.44 7.52
CA SER A 581 -25.90 13.02 7.39
C SER A 581 -24.44 12.73 7.09
N TRP A 582 -23.93 11.65 7.67
CA TRP A 582 -22.67 11.05 7.31
C TRP A 582 -22.69 9.57 7.69
N HIS A 583 -22.06 8.73 6.90
CA HIS A 583 -21.59 7.44 7.37
C HIS A 583 -20.44 7.67 8.35
N PRO A 584 -20.38 6.92 9.46
CA PRO A 584 -19.50 7.25 10.58
C PRO A 584 -18.04 6.82 10.31
N VAL A 585 -17.35 7.39 9.32
CA VAL A 585 -15.95 7.02 9.04
C VAL A 585 -14.99 7.76 9.98
N ILE A 586 -14.93 9.09 9.90
CA ILE A 586 -14.05 9.92 10.76
C ILE A 586 -14.56 9.94 12.20
N GLY A 587 -15.88 10.05 12.39
CA GLY A 587 -16.48 10.18 13.71
C GLY A 587 -17.85 9.54 13.80
N SER A 588 -18.16 9.02 14.98
CA SER A 588 -19.46 8.44 15.28
C SER A 588 -20.59 9.47 15.11
N THR A 589 -21.78 9.00 14.79
CA THR A 589 -22.92 9.91 14.61
C THR A 589 -23.51 10.38 15.93
N GLY A 590 -23.35 9.63 17.02
CA GLY A 590 -23.98 9.86 18.32
C GLY A 590 -25.51 9.65 18.31
N ARG A 591 -26.07 9.09 17.24
CA ARG A 591 -27.52 9.01 17.03
C ARG A 591 -28.04 7.59 17.19
N THR A 592 -28.82 7.36 18.25
CA THR A 592 -29.46 6.07 18.56
C THR A 592 -30.61 5.75 17.60
N HIS A 593 -31.11 4.52 17.66
CA HIS A 593 -32.33 4.09 16.98
C HIS A 593 -33.52 5.02 17.26
N ALA A 594 -33.75 5.37 18.53
CA ALA A 594 -34.83 6.27 18.93
C ALA A 594 -34.72 7.64 18.25
N LEU A 595 -33.52 8.22 18.21
CA LEU A 595 -33.30 9.53 17.57
C LEU A 595 -33.51 9.47 16.04
N ARG A 596 -33.15 8.34 15.43
CA ARG A 596 -33.32 8.09 13.99
C ARG A 596 -34.75 7.68 13.63
N GLY A 597 -35.52 7.21 14.59
CA GLY A 597 -36.79 6.52 14.36
C GLY A 597 -36.58 5.17 13.66
N THR A 598 -35.46 4.49 13.91
CA THR A 598 -35.16 3.17 13.33
C THR A 598 -35.26 2.05 14.36
N SER A 599 -35.04 0.81 13.93
CA SER A 599 -34.92 -0.38 14.79
C SER A 599 -33.66 -1.17 14.46
N THR A 600 -33.26 -2.09 15.35
CA THR A 600 -32.17 -3.06 15.11
C THR A 600 -32.35 -3.84 13.81
N SER A 601 -33.58 -4.25 13.48
CA SER A 601 -33.94 -4.94 12.24
C SER A 601 -33.71 -4.13 10.96
N SER A 602 -33.44 -2.83 11.05
CA SER A 602 -33.09 -1.99 9.91
C SER A 602 -31.68 -2.27 9.37
N TRP A 603 -30.83 -2.89 10.17
CA TRP A 603 -29.42 -3.03 9.86
C TRP A 603 -29.02 -4.50 9.87
N ARG A 604 -27.94 -4.79 9.17
CA ARG A 604 -27.22 -6.07 9.24
C ARG A 604 -26.08 -5.94 10.24
N ALA A 605 -25.57 -7.08 10.70
CA ALA A 605 -24.33 -7.10 11.48
C ALA A 605 -23.20 -6.41 10.68
N PRO A 606 -22.29 -5.68 11.33
CA PRO A 606 -22.17 -5.49 12.79
C PRO A 606 -22.90 -4.23 13.31
N TRP A 607 -24.00 -3.82 12.69
CA TRP A 607 -24.75 -2.60 13.02
C TRP A 607 -26.16 -2.88 13.56
N ASN A 608 -26.44 -4.11 13.94
CA ASN A 608 -27.79 -4.59 14.24
C ASN A 608 -28.10 -4.74 15.74
N ALA A 609 -27.25 -4.25 16.65
CA ALA A 609 -27.58 -4.09 18.07
C ALA A 609 -27.79 -2.62 18.46
N ASP A 610 -28.54 -2.39 19.54
CA ASP A 610 -28.86 -1.03 20.01
C ASP A 610 -27.62 -0.20 20.37
N ALA A 611 -26.58 -0.87 20.87
CA ALA A 611 -25.32 -0.25 21.25
C ALA A 611 -24.45 0.13 20.04
N ASP A 612 -24.67 -0.49 18.87
CA ASP A 612 -23.81 -0.34 17.69
C ASP A 612 -24.12 0.97 16.94
N VAL A 613 -25.42 1.26 16.76
CA VAL A 613 -25.88 2.42 15.99
C VAL A 613 -25.69 3.71 16.79
N GLY A 614 -24.86 4.59 16.26
CA GLY A 614 -24.57 5.89 16.86
C GLY A 614 -23.22 5.95 17.56
N SER A 615 -22.71 4.82 18.05
CA SER A 615 -21.42 4.74 18.74
C SER A 615 -20.28 4.30 17.80
N GLN A 616 -20.56 3.34 16.91
CA GLN A 616 -19.56 2.74 16.04
C GLN A 616 -19.13 3.65 14.89
N THR A 617 -17.94 3.35 14.36
CA THR A 617 -17.40 3.95 13.14
C THR A 617 -17.09 2.89 12.09
N MET A 618 -17.09 3.26 10.81
CA MET A 618 -17.04 2.38 9.64
C MET A 618 -15.68 2.44 8.97
N TYR A 619 -15.17 1.31 8.47
CA TYR A 619 -13.95 1.24 7.68
C TYR A 619 -14.21 1.64 6.23
N CYS A 620 -13.25 2.28 5.56
CA CYS A 620 -13.37 2.58 4.13
C CYS A 620 -13.55 1.28 3.32
N SER A 621 -12.86 0.23 3.76
CA SER A 621 -12.95 -1.10 3.19
C SER A 621 -14.27 -1.82 3.48
N ASP A 622 -15.19 -1.32 4.32
CA ASP A 622 -16.56 -1.87 4.42
C ASP A 622 -17.32 -1.66 3.10
N CYS A 623 -17.02 -0.59 2.35
CA CYS A 623 -17.65 -0.25 1.08
C CYS A 623 -16.75 -0.52 -0.14
N HIS A 624 -15.44 -0.32 0.02
CA HIS A 624 -14.47 -0.40 -1.07
C HIS A 624 -13.64 -1.69 -1.05
N GLY A 625 -13.50 -2.33 -2.20
CA GLY A 625 -12.71 -3.54 -2.41
C GLY A 625 -13.35 -4.50 -3.40
N THR A 626 -12.82 -5.72 -3.41
CA THR A 626 -13.32 -6.81 -4.24
C THR A 626 -14.81 -7.04 -4.07
N ASN A 627 -15.49 -7.47 -5.14
CA ASN A 627 -16.88 -7.86 -5.08
C ASN A 627 -17.11 -8.90 -3.98
N THR A 628 -18.15 -8.70 -3.19
CA THR A 628 -18.57 -9.66 -2.16
C THR A 628 -20.00 -10.14 -2.43
N ALA A 629 -20.41 -11.17 -1.70
CA ALA A 629 -21.80 -11.62 -1.67
C ALA A 629 -22.76 -10.47 -1.26
N ALA A 630 -24.02 -10.58 -1.65
CA ALA A 630 -25.04 -9.54 -1.48
C ALA A 630 -25.24 -9.08 -0.02
N ASP A 631 -25.03 -9.98 0.93
CA ASP A 631 -25.27 -9.79 2.36
C ASP A 631 -23.97 -9.72 3.19
N SER A 632 -22.81 -9.62 2.53
CA SER A 632 -21.51 -9.58 3.19
C SER A 632 -20.68 -8.39 2.72
N VAL A 633 -19.91 -7.82 3.64
CA VAL A 633 -18.82 -6.88 3.35
C VAL A 633 -17.46 -7.56 3.42
N VAL A 634 -17.37 -8.82 3.85
CA VAL A 634 -16.09 -9.53 3.98
C VAL A 634 -15.66 -10.06 2.61
N GLY A 635 -14.50 -9.60 2.13
CA GLY A 635 -13.87 -10.02 0.88
C GLY A 635 -12.44 -10.53 1.11
N SER A 636 -11.89 -11.26 0.14
CA SER A 636 -10.52 -11.78 0.22
C SER A 636 -9.80 -11.61 -1.13
N PRO A 637 -8.59 -11.01 -1.15
CA PRO A 637 -8.01 -10.23 -0.05
C PRO A 637 -8.87 -9.00 0.29
N ALA A 638 -8.89 -8.61 1.57
CA ALA A 638 -9.62 -7.42 2.00
C ALA A 638 -8.81 -6.14 1.75
N GLY A 639 -9.48 -5.08 1.30
CA GLY A 639 -8.88 -3.78 0.99
C GLY A 639 -9.29 -3.24 -0.39
N PRO A 640 -9.10 -1.94 -0.66
CA PRO A 640 -9.55 -1.27 -1.88
C PRO A 640 -8.60 -1.47 -3.09
N HIS A 641 -8.17 -2.70 -3.36
CA HIS A 641 -7.24 -3.01 -4.46
C HIS A 641 -7.90 -2.91 -5.84
N GLY A 642 -8.97 -3.68 -6.06
CA GLY A 642 -9.74 -3.68 -7.31
C GLY A 642 -11.08 -4.40 -7.23
N SER A 643 -11.97 -4.09 -8.17
CA SER A 643 -13.37 -4.56 -8.23
C SER A 643 -13.88 -4.65 -9.67
N ALA A 644 -14.94 -5.42 -9.88
CA ALA A 644 -15.73 -5.38 -11.11
C ALA A 644 -16.72 -4.20 -11.14
N ASN A 645 -16.98 -3.53 -10.01
CA ASN A 645 -17.85 -2.37 -9.94
C ASN A 645 -17.05 -1.06 -9.99
N PRO A 646 -17.59 0.00 -10.63
CA PRO A 646 -17.01 1.34 -10.58
C PRO A 646 -16.73 1.81 -9.16
N PHE A 647 -15.76 2.70 -9.00
CA PHE A 647 -15.27 3.25 -7.72
C PHE A 647 -14.72 2.19 -6.75
N ILE A 648 -14.33 1.03 -7.27
CA ILE A 648 -13.81 -0.10 -6.49
C ILE A 648 -14.83 -0.52 -5.43
N LEU A 649 -16.12 -0.62 -5.78
CA LEU A 649 -17.18 -0.92 -4.83
C LEU A 649 -17.40 -2.42 -4.65
N LYS A 650 -17.69 -2.86 -3.42
CA LYS A 650 -18.01 -4.27 -3.14
C LYS A 650 -19.36 -4.74 -3.70
N GLY A 651 -20.21 -3.82 -4.13
CA GLY A 651 -21.53 -4.06 -4.69
C GLY A 651 -21.92 -2.99 -5.70
N GLN A 652 -23.06 -3.18 -6.35
CA GLN A 652 -23.55 -2.31 -7.41
C GLN A 652 -24.11 -1.00 -6.85
N TRP A 653 -23.76 0.12 -7.49
CA TRP A 653 -24.31 1.45 -7.23
C TRP A 653 -24.38 2.26 -8.53
N SER A 654 -25.60 2.61 -8.93
CA SER A 654 -25.91 3.33 -10.17
C SER A 654 -27.32 3.94 -10.13
N GLN A 655 -27.70 4.68 -11.18
CA GLN A 655 -29.06 5.18 -11.37
C GLN A 655 -30.13 4.08 -11.49
N THR A 656 -29.73 2.82 -11.69
CA THR A 656 -30.63 1.66 -11.73
C THR A 656 -30.66 0.89 -10.40
N THR A 657 -29.89 1.30 -9.40
CA THR A 657 -29.88 0.61 -8.12
C THR A 657 -31.18 0.84 -7.37
N GLY A 658 -31.80 -0.26 -6.93
CA GLY A 658 -33.09 -0.27 -6.23
C GLY A 658 -34.27 -0.72 -7.09
N THR A 659 -34.05 -1.13 -8.35
CA THR A 659 -35.09 -1.62 -9.29
C THR A 659 -36.12 -2.54 -8.65
N GLY A 660 -37.40 -2.35 -8.96
CA GLY A 660 -38.48 -3.16 -8.40
C GLY A 660 -38.86 -4.35 -9.29
N SER A 661 -39.93 -5.05 -8.91
CA SER A 661 -40.42 -6.27 -9.57
C SER A 661 -40.79 -6.09 -11.04
N ARG A 662 -41.23 -4.89 -11.48
CA ARG A 662 -41.64 -4.64 -12.87
C ARG A 662 -40.50 -4.51 -13.87
N GLU A 663 -39.25 -4.40 -13.42
CA GLU A 663 -38.07 -4.21 -14.27
C GLU A 663 -37.07 -5.37 -14.15
N GLY A 664 -37.57 -6.57 -13.84
CA GLY A 664 -36.74 -7.78 -13.75
C GLY A 664 -36.19 -8.08 -12.35
N GLY A 665 -36.62 -7.35 -11.32
CA GLY A 665 -36.31 -7.63 -9.92
C GLY A 665 -35.32 -6.66 -9.27
N GLN A 666 -35.15 -6.82 -7.96
CA GLN A 666 -34.22 -6.02 -7.15
C GLN A 666 -32.78 -6.24 -7.57
N THR A 667 -32.00 -5.16 -7.56
CA THR A 667 -30.55 -5.21 -7.77
C THR A 667 -29.94 -6.15 -6.73
N ALA A 668 -29.63 -7.38 -7.16
CA ALA A 668 -29.36 -8.50 -6.25
C ALA A 668 -28.15 -8.26 -5.33
N ASN A 669 -27.16 -7.48 -5.77
CA ASN A 669 -25.96 -7.16 -5.00
C ASN A 669 -25.79 -5.63 -4.82
N ALA A 670 -26.87 -4.93 -4.45
CA ALA A 670 -26.83 -3.49 -4.19
C ALA A 670 -25.92 -3.16 -3.00
N LEU A 671 -25.04 -2.17 -3.16
CA LEU A 671 -24.05 -1.77 -2.16
C LEU A 671 -24.67 -1.50 -0.78
N CYS A 672 -25.76 -0.73 -0.75
CA CYS A 672 -26.42 -0.30 0.48
C CYS A 672 -26.93 -1.48 1.32
N PHE A 673 -27.39 -2.56 0.66
CA PHE A 673 -28.01 -3.69 1.35
C PHE A 673 -27.03 -4.65 2.03
N LYS A 674 -25.72 -4.37 1.92
CA LYS A 674 -24.70 -5.01 2.74
C LYS A 674 -24.79 -4.59 4.21
N CYS A 675 -25.29 -3.38 4.49
CA CYS A 675 -25.50 -2.88 5.85
C CYS A 675 -26.97 -2.60 6.17
N HIS A 676 -27.78 -2.19 5.19
CA HIS A 676 -29.21 -1.93 5.37
C HIS A 676 -30.00 -3.21 5.07
N ASN A 677 -30.89 -3.63 5.96
CA ASN A 677 -31.62 -4.89 5.78
C ASN A 677 -32.75 -4.75 4.73
N PRO A 678 -32.66 -5.38 3.55
CA PRO A 678 -33.70 -5.27 2.52
C PRO A 678 -35.07 -5.78 2.98
N GLY A 679 -35.13 -6.70 3.97
CA GLY A 679 -36.39 -7.13 4.57
C GLY A 679 -37.17 -6.01 5.24
N THR A 680 -36.47 -5.01 5.79
CA THR A 680 -37.06 -3.83 6.44
C THR A 680 -37.32 -2.70 5.46
N TYR A 681 -36.46 -2.52 4.44
CA TYR A 681 -36.60 -1.43 3.48
C TYR A 681 -37.55 -1.76 2.31
N LEU A 682 -37.66 -3.02 1.89
CA LEU A 682 -38.37 -3.41 0.66
C LEU A 682 -39.54 -4.35 0.91
N ASN A 683 -39.32 -5.44 1.65
CA ASN A 683 -40.30 -6.53 1.72
C ASN A 683 -41.31 -6.34 2.85
N GLY A 684 -40.97 -5.52 3.86
CA GLY A 684 -41.81 -5.25 5.02
C GLY A 684 -42.30 -6.55 5.65
N VAL A 685 -41.39 -7.32 6.25
CA VAL A 685 -41.76 -8.54 6.99
C VAL A 685 -42.88 -8.19 7.98
N ALA A 686 -43.93 -9.01 8.02
CA ALA A 686 -45.00 -8.89 9.00
C ALA A 686 -44.41 -8.97 10.42
N GLY A 687 -44.11 -7.81 11.03
CA GLY A 687 -43.45 -7.73 12.33
C GLY A 687 -42.44 -6.60 12.58
N GLY A 688 -42.66 -5.35 12.14
CA GLY A 688 -42.24 -4.19 12.95
C GLY A 688 -40.86 -3.51 12.74
N GLY A 689 -40.23 -3.59 11.56
CA GLY A 689 -39.01 -2.81 11.27
C GLY A 689 -39.28 -1.36 10.83
N SER A 690 -38.59 -0.38 11.42
CA SER A 690 -38.77 1.06 11.16
C SER A 690 -37.53 1.69 10.54
N THR A 691 -37.67 2.51 9.48
CA THR A 691 -36.52 3.10 8.74
C THR A 691 -36.31 4.60 9.00
N GLY A 692 -36.99 5.17 10.00
CA GLY A 692 -37.03 6.63 10.21
C GLY A 692 -37.88 7.39 9.18
N PHE A 693 -38.33 6.71 8.12
CA PHE A 693 -39.29 7.21 7.13
C PHE A 693 -40.61 6.46 7.30
N ASN A 694 -41.44 6.92 8.24
CA ASN A 694 -42.76 6.34 8.53
C ASN A 694 -43.86 7.38 8.42
N GLY A 695 -45.03 6.97 7.96
CA GLY A 695 -46.21 7.82 7.84
C GLY A 695 -47.30 7.43 8.83
N GLY A 696 -48.00 8.43 9.37
CA GLY A 696 -49.18 8.19 10.22
C GLY A 696 -50.21 7.32 9.48
N GLY A 697 -50.47 6.12 9.98
CA GLY A 697 -51.40 5.15 9.38
C GLY A 697 -50.89 4.39 8.15
N LYS A 698 -49.69 4.67 7.63
CA LYS A 698 -49.08 3.96 6.47
C LYS A 698 -47.86 3.13 6.83
N GLY A 699 -47.37 3.21 8.06
CA GLY A 699 -46.19 2.49 8.53
C GLY A 699 -44.93 2.93 7.79
N ASN A 700 -44.03 1.98 7.51
CA ASN A 700 -42.76 2.22 6.84
C ASN A 700 -42.96 2.64 5.37
N LEU A 701 -42.60 3.89 5.09
CA LEU A 701 -42.86 4.51 3.80
C LEU A 701 -41.91 4.01 2.70
N HIS A 702 -40.75 3.40 3.01
CA HIS A 702 -39.95 2.75 1.97
C HIS A 702 -40.73 1.61 1.33
N LYS A 703 -41.33 0.74 2.17
CA LYS A 703 -42.20 -0.35 1.70
C LYS A 703 -43.42 0.19 0.95
N TYR A 704 -44.08 1.21 1.51
CA TYR A 704 -45.23 1.84 0.86
C TYR A 704 -44.90 2.35 -0.55
N HIS A 705 -43.78 3.05 -0.72
CA HIS A 705 -43.37 3.54 -2.05
C HIS A 705 -42.91 2.39 -2.95
N ASN A 706 -42.21 1.39 -2.42
CA ASN A 706 -41.84 0.20 -3.18
C ASN A 706 -43.08 -0.53 -3.74
N ASP A 707 -44.13 -0.71 -2.92
CA ASP A 707 -45.38 -1.36 -3.34
C ASP A 707 -46.20 -0.52 -4.34
N LYS A 708 -46.09 0.82 -4.30
CA LYS A 708 -46.89 1.70 -5.16
C LYS A 708 -46.21 2.04 -6.47
N ILE A 709 -44.91 2.31 -6.41
CA ILE A 709 -44.12 2.73 -7.57
C ILE A 709 -43.63 1.50 -8.34
N GLU A 710 -43.28 0.42 -7.64
CA GLU A 710 -42.79 -0.86 -8.20
C GLU A 710 -41.53 -0.76 -9.10
N ARG A 711 -40.93 0.44 -9.18
CA ARG A 711 -39.72 0.79 -9.95
C ARG A 711 -38.82 1.80 -9.22
N LEU A 712 -38.86 1.81 -7.89
CA LEU A 712 -38.15 2.79 -7.07
C LEU A 712 -36.63 2.75 -7.38
N ARG A 713 -35.96 3.91 -7.31
CA ARG A 713 -34.50 4.00 -7.38
C ARG A 713 -33.99 4.73 -6.15
N CYS A 714 -32.88 4.26 -5.59
CA CYS A 714 -32.31 4.92 -4.42
C CYS A 714 -31.95 6.38 -4.73
N THR A 715 -31.39 6.65 -5.91
CA THR A 715 -30.90 7.99 -6.31
C THR A 715 -32.00 9.00 -6.61
N TRP A 716 -33.27 8.57 -6.72
CA TRP A 716 -34.41 9.49 -6.78
C TRP A 716 -34.55 10.29 -5.49
N CYS A 717 -34.18 9.69 -4.36
CA CYS A 717 -34.34 10.24 -3.02
C CYS A 717 -33.02 10.52 -2.32
N HIS A 718 -31.98 9.71 -2.58
CA HIS A 718 -30.70 9.79 -1.89
C HIS A 718 -29.60 10.37 -2.77
N VAL A 719 -28.65 11.05 -2.13
CA VAL A 719 -27.47 11.63 -2.78
C VAL A 719 -26.66 10.55 -3.52
N ALA A 720 -26.09 10.90 -4.66
CA ALA A 720 -25.32 10.00 -5.51
C ALA A 720 -23.96 9.59 -4.91
N VAL A 721 -23.39 10.41 -4.04
CA VAL A 721 -22.15 10.13 -3.27
C VAL A 721 -22.54 9.94 -1.80
N PRO A 722 -22.79 8.70 -1.34
CA PRO A 722 -23.39 8.44 -0.04
C PRO A 722 -22.36 8.45 1.10
N HIS A 723 -21.39 9.35 1.12
CA HIS A 723 -20.43 9.48 2.22
C HIS A 723 -21.00 10.33 3.34
N GLY A 724 -21.28 11.59 3.03
CA GLY A 724 -22.04 12.50 3.87
C GLY A 724 -22.70 13.58 3.05
N TRP A 725 -23.69 14.24 3.63
CA TRP A 725 -24.58 15.15 2.92
C TRP A 725 -25.16 16.20 3.85
N LYS A 726 -25.35 17.43 3.34
CA LYS A 726 -25.93 18.55 4.08
C LYS A 726 -27.29 18.22 4.73
N ASN A 727 -28.13 17.44 4.06
CA ASN A 727 -29.48 17.15 4.53
C ASN A 727 -29.53 15.85 5.37
N ARG A 728 -30.57 15.74 6.19
CA ARG A 728 -30.87 14.54 7.00
C ARG A 728 -31.17 13.30 6.12
N SER A 729 -30.76 12.13 6.61
CA SER A 729 -30.92 10.80 5.99
C SER A 729 -30.37 10.68 4.56
N LEU A 730 -29.30 11.40 4.24
CA LEU A 730 -28.68 11.46 2.90
C LEU A 730 -29.69 11.86 1.80
N LEU A 731 -30.73 12.63 2.13
CA LEU A 731 -31.80 12.97 1.20
C LEU A 731 -31.42 14.16 0.33
N VAL A 732 -31.56 14.03 -0.99
CA VAL A 732 -31.52 15.18 -1.89
C VAL A 732 -32.78 16.03 -1.69
N ASN A 733 -32.68 17.33 -1.95
CA ASN A 733 -33.85 18.19 -2.00
C ASN A 733 -33.74 19.16 -3.17
N LEU A 734 -34.61 19.02 -4.16
CA LEU A 734 -34.63 19.92 -5.32
C LEU A 734 -35.29 21.27 -5.03
N ASN A 735 -35.83 21.49 -3.83
CA ASN A 735 -36.15 22.84 -3.37
C ASN A 735 -34.92 23.59 -2.85
N ASP A 736 -33.77 22.92 -2.75
CA ASP A 736 -32.59 23.43 -2.06
C ASP A 736 -31.29 22.86 -2.62
N VAL A 737 -31.11 23.08 -3.92
CA VAL A 737 -29.82 22.93 -4.57
C VAL A 737 -28.97 24.15 -4.20
N GLY A 738 -27.68 23.94 -4.00
CA GLY A 738 -26.77 24.98 -3.57
C GLY A 738 -25.35 24.82 -4.13
N PRO A 739 -24.36 25.44 -3.48
CA PRO A 739 -23.01 25.57 -4.01
C PRO A 739 -22.25 24.25 -4.13
N GLU A 740 -22.82 23.14 -3.64
CA GLU A 740 -22.27 21.80 -3.87
C GLU A 740 -22.22 21.37 -5.34
N VAL A 741 -22.94 22.06 -6.23
CA VAL A 741 -22.87 21.87 -7.69
C VAL A 741 -22.68 23.20 -8.40
N LYS A 742 -22.16 23.15 -9.63
CA LYS A 742 -22.03 24.32 -10.51
C LYS A 742 -23.28 24.47 -11.39
N CYS A 743 -23.64 25.72 -11.64
CA CYS A 743 -24.68 26.08 -12.59
C CYS A 743 -24.25 25.74 -14.03
N ARG A 744 -25.04 24.94 -14.74
CA ARG A 744 -24.88 24.68 -16.18
C ARG A 744 -25.78 25.62 -16.98
N GLN A 745 -25.60 25.62 -18.30
CA GLN A 745 -26.45 26.41 -19.19
C GLN A 745 -27.92 26.01 -19.05
N GLU A 746 -28.20 24.70 -19.07
CA GLU A 746 -29.55 24.18 -18.87
C GLU A 746 -30.17 24.57 -17.52
N ASP A 747 -29.36 24.63 -16.45
CA ASP A 747 -29.85 25.04 -15.13
C ASP A 747 -30.24 26.53 -15.13
N ALA A 748 -29.43 27.38 -15.76
CA ALA A 748 -29.68 28.82 -15.85
C ALA A 748 -30.91 29.16 -16.70
N ASP A 749 -31.18 28.35 -17.73
CA ASP A 749 -32.34 28.51 -18.61
C ASP A 749 -33.64 28.06 -17.94
N ASP A 750 -33.56 27.10 -17.00
CA ASP A 750 -34.71 26.60 -16.28
C ASP A 750 -35.16 27.46 -15.09
N LEU A 751 -34.35 28.42 -14.65
CA LEU A 751 -34.64 29.29 -13.52
C LEU A 751 -35.43 30.55 -13.94
N PRO A 752 -36.34 31.06 -13.09
CA PRO A 752 -37.10 32.27 -13.37
C PRO A 752 -36.20 33.50 -13.61
N THR A 753 -36.67 34.45 -14.43
CA THR A 753 -35.96 35.69 -14.71
C THR A 753 -35.77 36.51 -13.43
N GLY A 754 -34.52 36.70 -12.99
CA GLY A 754 -34.17 37.38 -11.71
C GLY A 754 -33.60 36.48 -10.61
N SER A 755 -33.73 35.15 -10.74
CA SER A 755 -33.16 34.14 -9.83
C SER A 755 -32.08 33.28 -10.51
N LYS A 756 -31.48 33.79 -11.60
CA LYS A 756 -30.56 33.02 -12.44
C LYS A 756 -29.27 32.71 -11.69
N CYS A 757 -28.88 31.44 -11.73
CA CYS A 757 -27.51 31.07 -11.41
C CYS A 757 -26.58 31.53 -12.55
N THR A 758 -25.31 31.80 -12.23
CA THR A 758 -24.31 32.18 -13.24
C THR A 758 -23.61 30.92 -13.73
N VAL A 759 -23.66 30.65 -15.04
CA VAL A 759 -23.06 29.45 -15.64
C VAL A 759 -21.58 29.35 -15.26
N GLY A 760 -21.17 28.16 -14.79
CA GLY A 760 -19.82 27.86 -14.32
C GLY A 760 -19.53 28.26 -12.87
N GLN A 761 -20.41 29.03 -12.23
CA GLN A 761 -20.31 29.39 -10.80
C GLN A 761 -21.07 28.39 -9.92
N PRO A 762 -20.71 28.27 -8.63
CA PRO A 762 -21.51 27.53 -7.67
C PRO A 762 -22.96 28.02 -7.67
N MET A 763 -23.93 27.09 -7.58
CA MET A 763 -25.33 27.49 -7.55
C MET A 763 -25.65 28.28 -6.26
N PRO A 764 -26.50 29.33 -6.34
CA PRO A 764 -26.96 30.03 -5.16
C PRO A 764 -27.62 29.07 -4.16
N VAL A 765 -27.44 29.35 -2.87
CA VAL A 765 -28.10 28.63 -1.77
C VAL A 765 -29.62 28.66 -1.94
N GLY A 766 -30.31 27.53 -1.73
CA GLY A 766 -31.77 27.45 -1.79
C GLY A 766 -32.33 27.46 -3.21
N THR A 767 -31.52 27.19 -4.23
CA THR A 767 -31.98 27.16 -5.62
C THR A 767 -32.96 26.00 -5.82
N GLN A 768 -34.16 26.32 -6.29
CA GLN A 768 -35.16 25.34 -6.62
C GLN A 768 -35.02 24.86 -8.08
N MET A 769 -34.93 23.55 -8.28
CA MET A 769 -34.87 22.89 -9.58
C MET A 769 -36.20 22.21 -9.93
N ARG A 770 -36.54 22.18 -11.23
CA ARG A 770 -37.69 21.44 -11.75
C ARG A 770 -37.35 19.96 -11.95
N ASN A 771 -38.35 19.08 -11.80
CA ASN A 771 -38.27 17.74 -12.38
C ASN A 771 -38.48 17.84 -13.89
N GLY A 772 -37.74 17.04 -14.67
CA GLY A 772 -37.78 17.10 -16.13
C GLY A 772 -37.19 18.39 -16.71
N SER A 773 -36.31 19.06 -15.96
CA SER A 773 -35.55 20.21 -16.45
C SER A 773 -34.74 19.85 -17.71
N SER A 774 -34.42 20.85 -18.51
CA SER A 774 -33.33 20.75 -19.49
C SER A 774 -32.07 20.23 -18.78
N GLY A 775 -31.38 19.28 -19.39
CA GLY A 775 -30.25 18.55 -18.78
C GLY A 775 -30.60 17.28 -17.98
N SER A 776 -31.87 16.91 -17.88
CA SER A 776 -32.28 15.58 -17.36
C SER A 776 -31.83 14.43 -18.30
N GLY A 777 -31.69 14.73 -19.59
CA GLY A 777 -31.34 13.75 -20.64
C GLY A 777 -32.56 13.01 -21.20
N ALA A 778 -33.75 13.26 -20.65
CA ALA A 778 -35.01 12.72 -21.16
C ALA A 778 -35.29 13.24 -22.57
N THR A 779 -35.52 12.31 -23.51
CA THR A 779 -35.90 12.62 -24.91
C THR A 779 -37.41 12.69 -25.12
N SER A 780 -38.20 12.31 -24.10
CA SER A 780 -39.67 12.37 -24.12
C SER A 780 -40.25 12.47 -22.72
N THR A 781 -41.53 12.84 -22.60
CA THR A 781 -42.26 12.88 -21.33
C THR A 781 -42.45 11.51 -20.68
N THR A 782 -42.13 10.42 -21.39
CA THR A 782 -42.24 9.03 -20.93
C THR A 782 -40.88 8.39 -20.59
N ASP A 783 -39.75 9.07 -20.81
CA ASP A 783 -38.40 8.56 -20.49
C ASP A 783 -38.09 8.73 -18.98
N TRP A 784 -38.74 7.89 -18.16
CA TRP A 784 -38.66 7.95 -16.69
C TRP A 784 -37.26 7.70 -16.13
N ASN A 785 -36.43 6.96 -16.86
CA ASN A 785 -35.10 6.61 -16.41
C ASN A 785 -34.16 7.83 -16.37
N ASN A 786 -34.51 8.90 -17.09
CA ASN A 786 -33.70 10.10 -17.24
C ASN A 786 -34.50 11.39 -17.01
N ARG A 787 -35.63 11.35 -16.29
CA ARG A 787 -36.47 12.55 -16.09
C ARG A 787 -36.13 13.34 -14.82
N GLY A 788 -35.38 12.76 -13.89
CA GLY A 788 -34.91 13.43 -12.69
C GLY A 788 -33.79 14.43 -12.97
N TYR A 789 -33.53 15.29 -11.98
CA TYR A 789 -32.42 16.23 -12.01
C TYR A 789 -31.08 15.50 -11.87
N THR A 790 -30.19 15.71 -12.84
CA THR A 790 -28.82 15.19 -12.80
C THR A 790 -27.86 16.37 -12.88
N ASN A 791 -27.04 16.54 -11.84
CA ASN A 791 -25.91 17.46 -11.80
C ASN A 791 -24.87 16.85 -10.86
N GLY A 792 -23.84 16.27 -11.45
CA GLY A 792 -22.79 15.58 -10.72
C GLY A 792 -21.99 16.52 -9.81
N PRO A 793 -21.37 15.99 -8.75
CA PRO A 793 -21.32 14.57 -8.39
C PRO A 793 -22.50 14.12 -7.53
N TYR A 794 -23.32 15.03 -7.00
CA TYR A 794 -24.24 14.74 -5.90
C TYR A 794 -25.69 14.41 -6.32
N TYR A 795 -26.13 14.89 -7.48
CA TYR A 795 -27.49 14.65 -7.98
C TYR A 795 -27.44 13.72 -9.20
N LEU A 796 -28.05 12.54 -9.08
CA LEU A 796 -28.15 11.55 -10.15
C LEU A 796 -29.59 11.10 -10.31
N ASN A 797 -30.28 11.60 -11.34
CA ASN A 797 -31.70 11.34 -11.56
C ASN A 797 -32.55 11.64 -10.31
N ALA A 798 -32.21 12.70 -9.58
CA ALA A 798 -32.88 13.10 -8.34
C ALA A 798 -34.29 13.61 -8.62
N MET A 799 -35.26 13.28 -7.77
CA MET A 799 -36.66 13.69 -7.93
C MET A 799 -37.28 14.29 -6.67
N LEU A 800 -36.60 14.14 -5.53
CA LEU A 800 -37.17 14.43 -4.22
C LEU A 800 -37.26 15.95 -3.94
N LYS A 801 -38.46 16.38 -3.55
CA LYS A 801 -38.74 17.74 -3.07
C LYS A 801 -39.37 17.71 -1.68
N ILE A 802 -38.68 18.29 -0.71
CA ILE A 802 -39.08 18.37 0.70
C ILE A 802 -39.37 19.82 1.04
N ARG A 803 -40.56 20.08 1.57
CA ARG A 803 -40.96 21.40 2.10
C ARG A 803 -40.66 21.53 3.59
N SER A 804 -40.62 20.41 4.29
CA SER A 804 -40.31 20.40 5.71
C SER A 804 -39.81 19.04 6.20
N PHE A 805 -38.84 19.02 7.11
CA PHE A 805 -38.37 17.82 7.77
C PHE A 805 -39.07 17.62 9.12
N PRO A 806 -39.96 16.61 9.28
CA PRO A 806 -40.70 16.44 10.51
C PRO A 806 -39.85 15.85 11.65
N SER A 807 -40.14 16.30 12.87
CA SER A 807 -39.64 15.71 14.12
C SER A 807 -40.40 14.43 14.53
N GLY A 808 -41.46 14.05 13.82
CA GLY A 808 -42.25 12.84 14.05
C GLY A 808 -42.45 12.01 12.77
N SER A 809 -43.65 11.48 12.59
CA SER A 809 -44.06 10.80 11.35
C SER A 809 -44.13 11.78 10.19
N TRP A 810 -43.82 11.28 9.00
CA TRP A 810 -44.00 11.98 7.75
C TRP A 810 -45.47 12.02 7.33
N SER A 811 -45.86 13.12 6.72
CA SER A 811 -47.15 13.34 6.08
C SER A 811 -46.94 13.76 4.63
N GLU A 812 -47.97 13.63 3.79
CA GLU A 812 -47.87 14.05 2.39
C GLU A 812 -47.54 15.56 2.27
N GLY A 813 -48.03 16.39 3.19
CA GLY A 813 -47.75 17.84 3.21
C GLY A 813 -46.29 18.21 3.45
N ASN A 814 -45.45 17.28 3.92
CA ASN A 814 -44.02 17.51 4.09
C ASN A 814 -43.25 17.47 2.75
N CYS A 815 -43.85 16.92 1.70
CA CYS A 815 -43.30 16.83 0.35
C CYS A 815 -44.03 17.81 -0.59
N GLY A 816 -43.31 18.41 -1.52
CA GLY A 816 -43.89 19.38 -2.45
C GLY A 816 -42.93 20.41 -3.01
N SER A 817 -43.37 21.13 -4.02
CA SER A 817 -42.64 22.21 -4.68
C SER A 817 -42.79 23.52 -3.89
N SER A 818 -41.72 24.26 -3.66
CA SER A 818 -41.74 25.50 -2.85
C SER A 818 -42.25 26.75 -3.57
N GLY A 819 -42.38 26.71 -4.89
CA GLY A 819 -42.78 27.86 -5.73
C GLY A 819 -42.19 27.73 -7.13
N ALA A 820 -41.96 28.85 -7.82
CA ALA A 820 -41.29 28.88 -9.12
C ALA A 820 -39.80 28.45 -8.98
N PRO A 821 -39.22 27.72 -9.95
CA PRO A 821 -39.77 27.34 -11.25
C PRO A 821 -40.78 26.17 -11.22
N GLY A 822 -41.07 25.61 -10.05
CA GLY A 822 -42.09 24.58 -9.90
C GLY A 822 -43.51 25.11 -9.65
N ASN A 823 -44.39 24.22 -9.21
CA ASN A 823 -45.85 24.46 -9.17
C ASN A 823 -46.40 24.97 -7.82
N GLY A 824 -45.58 25.07 -6.77
CA GLY A 824 -46.01 25.50 -5.42
C GLY A 824 -46.92 24.52 -4.66
N SER A 825 -47.30 23.38 -5.26
CA SER A 825 -48.18 22.37 -4.68
C SER A 825 -47.47 21.50 -3.64
N SER A 826 -48.24 20.83 -2.78
CA SER A 826 -47.76 19.84 -1.80
C SER A 826 -48.51 18.51 -1.89
N GLY A 827 -47.99 17.47 -1.24
CA GLY A 827 -48.69 16.18 -1.14
C GLY A 827 -48.55 15.29 -2.37
N ARG A 828 -49.66 14.78 -2.90
CA ARG A 828 -49.66 14.06 -4.19
C ARG A 828 -49.80 14.99 -5.38
N SER A 829 -50.49 16.12 -5.19
CA SER A 829 -50.86 17.07 -6.24
C SER A 829 -49.68 17.91 -6.76
N TRP A 830 -48.47 17.74 -6.22
CA TRP A 830 -47.28 18.37 -6.82
C TRP A 830 -46.62 17.49 -7.89
N MET A 831 -46.80 16.16 -7.83
CA MET A 831 -46.36 15.24 -8.89
C MET A 831 -47.49 14.91 -9.87
N ARG A 832 -48.75 15.03 -9.43
CA ARG A 832 -49.96 14.82 -10.22
C ARG A 832 -50.54 16.18 -10.62
N ASP A 833 -50.86 16.41 -11.89
CA ASP A 833 -51.61 17.58 -12.38
C ASP A 833 -50.86 18.93 -12.43
N SER A 834 -49.59 18.97 -12.88
CA SER A 834 -48.77 20.19 -12.97
C SER A 834 -47.78 20.17 -14.15
N ASN A 835 -47.09 21.28 -14.46
CA ASN A 835 -46.01 21.28 -15.46
C ASN A 835 -44.74 20.54 -15.01
N GLU A 836 -44.60 20.31 -13.70
CA GLU A 836 -43.66 19.36 -13.10
C GLU A 836 -44.27 17.95 -13.01
N SER A 837 -45.54 17.80 -13.41
CA SER A 837 -46.20 16.52 -13.31
C SER A 837 -45.62 15.57 -14.31
N CYS A 838 -45.32 14.44 -13.74
CA CYS A 838 -45.29 13.22 -14.47
C CYS A 838 -46.76 12.89 -14.79
N GLU A 839 -47.31 13.38 -15.91
CA GLU A 839 -48.70 13.05 -16.34
C GLU A 839 -48.95 11.52 -16.45
N ALA A 840 -47.91 10.70 -16.26
CA ALA A 840 -48.02 9.30 -15.88
C ALA A 840 -46.86 8.81 -14.98
N ALA A 841 -46.49 9.52 -13.90
CA ALA A 841 -45.75 8.84 -12.82
C ALA A 841 -46.65 7.73 -12.26
N PRO A 842 -46.11 6.52 -11.99
CA PRO A 842 -46.88 5.50 -11.28
C PRO A 842 -47.32 5.99 -9.89
#